data_AF-A0A415S9F2-F1
#
_entry.id   AF-A0A415S9F2-F1
#
_cell.length_a   1.000
_cell.length_b   1.000
_cell.length_c   1.000
_cell.angle_alpha   90.00
_cell.angle_beta   90.00
_cell.angle_gamma   90.00
#
_symmetry.space_group_name_H-M   'P 1'
#
loop_
_entity.id
_entity.type
_entity.pdbx_description
1 polymer ?
#
loop_
_entity_poly.entity_id
_entity_poly.type
_entity_poly.pdbx_seq_one_letter_code
_entity_poly.pdbx_strand_id
1 'polypeptide(L)'
;MTQCHLKKLLKQFSHDKHSACKSKHIFNILCAIFTLGSIIYGILLLFSLYRLDYTLAPHGILFRTVALLFPPLLWIAGTGTCHLDFHRYKLWFFILISVFETTILTGILFQLLSVLFLPHIMAIKTDAIFTKRMVLFLARIIVELPLGVFIYLSLKRILHSVQDEKSRDVLLTFKITNILGKRTDRKNVSYPLSIAKDMTNGKTIVISEKDRYLHTLVDGTSGTGKTSSTLLPAIKNDLDARCRAEALQLKDLHPFVENGKFIYNSKDNFFSINKFSPADDLNTSEKAKLSEKLEDLHLKHQVCGITVLAPDDSLCDDVARLCDARKIPYHRIDGTRDADGNIKSNWTGMNPFYVSPALSKDQKHQAIVKKAVVFSDVMQVITDLKGKADSYFTGLNRQMIANLSILVMNTVPALYRRQATPADLQALINNFDLLPEHVSKLETIDSSTQRYTFIIQYIKEDLLGKGRTKMEDQSRGTRNIINEFLLMPHSKEIYCSQTSIDFDRALMNSEVTLCNYDLASGDSNAVAFGLFFLLSFNNAVLSRPGTENTRTPHFFYIDELPVLLHSSLEKNFSLFRKFRVAMFCAIQTLDQFEKNELTKYLKGVVLGSAHIFVFGRSALSDMEIFSAMAGIEDKIEEQHATSETSLSGDSPTLSYSSRETPMQKNKIEEIDIRLRNFQEITLFTTRDGRPLPPIHAKVSFLKDNDWNPEPAQTSAFIDKFLSSYKTVSSDNETSAFAEDFFKNHKNILSSYTTKEESVPLKKGEPHPKSSKAADNSSSVLPNGSETIDDLFERERNTL
;
A
#
# COMPACT_ATOMS: atom_id res chain seq x y z
N MET A 1 -36.56 -12.22 -10.62
CA MET A 1 -35.88 -12.33 -11.94
C MET A 1 -35.25 -11.02 -12.43
N THR A 2 -35.85 -9.85 -12.20
CA THR A 2 -35.38 -8.52 -12.64
C THR A 2 -33.97 -8.14 -12.15
N GLN A 3 -33.62 -8.44 -10.90
CA GLN A 3 -32.26 -8.18 -10.38
C GLN A 3 -31.17 -8.97 -11.12
N CYS A 4 -31.45 -10.20 -11.58
CA CYS A 4 -30.44 -11.04 -12.21
C CYS A 4 -30.18 -10.61 -13.67
N HIS A 5 -31.21 -10.13 -14.37
CA HIS A 5 -31.07 -9.60 -15.72
C HIS A 5 -30.44 -8.21 -15.74
N LEU A 6 -30.83 -7.32 -14.82
CA LEU A 6 -30.17 -6.03 -14.64
C LEU A 6 -28.67 -6.22 -14.32
N LYS A 7 -28.33 -7.22 -13.49
CA LYS A 7 -26.94 -7.61 -13.20
C LYS A 7 -26.20 -8.12 -14.43
N LYS A 8 -26.82 -8.93 -15.30
CA LYS A 8 -26.21 -9.39 -16.56
C LYS A 8 -25.93 -8.22 -17.51
N LEU A 9 -26.90 -7.30 -17.66
CA LEU A 9 -26.74 -6.07 -18.45
C LEU A 9 -25.60 -5.21 -17.90
N LEU A 10 -25.58 -4.94 -16.58
CA LEU A 10 -24.52 -4.16 -15.94
C LEU A 10 -23.13 -4.82 -16.02
N LYS A 11 -23.06 -6.15 -15.97
CA LYS A 11 -21.79 -6.90 -16.12
C LYS A 11 -21.21 -6.74 -17.53
N GLN A 12 -22.08 -6.69 -18.54
CA GLN A 12 -21.73 -6.46 -19.95
C GLN A 12 -21.23 -5.02 -20.21
N PHE A 13 -21.63 -4.05 -19.37
CA PHE A 13 -21.14 -2.67 -19.40
C PHE A 13 -19.83 -2.45 -18.62
N SER A 14 -19.40 -3.38 -17.76
CA SER A 14 -18.31 -3.16 -16.80
C SER A 14 -16.92 -3.69 -17.19
N HIS A 15 -16.79 -4.43 -18.29
CA HIS A 15 -15.51 -5.06 -18.67
C HIS A 15 -14.87 -4.45 -19.91
N ASP A 16 -13.60 -4.08 -19.78
CA ASP A 16 -12.59 -3.71 -20.78
C ASP A 16 -12.72 -2.39 -21.57
N LYS A 17 -11.59 -1.68 -21.63
CA LYS A 17 -11.37 -0.46 -22.44
C LYS A 17 -11.69 -0.65 -23.94
N HIS A 18 -11.65 -1.89 -24.45
CA HIS A 18 -12.08 -2.22 -25.82
C HIS A 18 -13.60 -2.39 -25.99
N SER A 19 -14.35 -2.71 -24.92
CA SER A 19 -15.82 -2.77 -24.95
C SER A 19 -16.47 -1.39 -24.77
N ALA A 20 -15.74 -0.42 -24.22
CA ALA A 20 -16.21 0.95 -24.01
C ALA A 20 -16.74 1.59 -25.31
N CYS A 21 -16.17 1.25 -26.47
CA CYS A 21 -16.64 1.74 -27.78
C CYS A 21 -17.98 1.11 -28.19
N LYS A 22 -18.17 -0.21 -28.03
CA LYS A 22 -19.46 -0.89 -28.29
C LYS A 22 -20.55 -0.46 -27.30
N SER A 23 -20.20 -0.30 -26.03
CA SER A 23 -21.07 0.25 -25.00
C SER A 23 -21.54 1.68 -25.32
N LYS A 24 -20.64 2.51 -25.86
CA LYS A 24 -20.94 3.90 -26.25
C LYS A 24 -22.00 3.98 -27.35
N HIS A 25 -21.88 3.14 -28.39
CA HIS A 25 -22.87 3.10 -29.46
C HIS A 25 -24.23 2.63 -28.95
N ILE A 26 -24.27 1.57 -28.12
CA ILE A 26 -25.52 1.05 -27.55
C ILE A 26 -26.21 2.10 -26.67
N PHE A 27 -25.46 2.78 -25.80
CA PHE A 27 -26.02 3.82 -24.92
C PHE A 27 -26.53 5.03 -25.72
N ASN A 28 -25.78 5.48 -26.73
CA ASN A 28 -26.22 6.60 -27.58
C ASN A 28 -27.45 6.24 -28.40
N ILE A 29 -27.55 5.00 -28.88
CA ILE A 29 -28.75 4.50 -29.59
C ILE A 29 -29.95 4.47 -28.63
N LEU A 30 -29.78 3.97 -27.40
CA LEU A 30 -30.84 3.99 -26.37
C LEU A 30 -31.30 5.41 -26.04
N CYS A 31 -30.37 6.34 -25.88
CA CYS A 31 -30.68 7.75 -25.66
C CYS A 31 -31.41 8.38 -26.86
N ALA A 32 -30.98 8.07 -28.09
CA ALA A 32 -31.63 8.57 -29.30
C ALA A 32 -33.07 8.03 -29.44
N ILE A 33 -33.27 6.73 -29.20
CA ILE A 33 -34.59 6.09 -29.18
C ILE A 33 -35.47 6.74 -28.09
N PHE A 34 -34.90 7.01 -26.91
CA PHE A 34 -35.62 7.67 -25.83
C PHE A 34 -36.01 9.11 -26.18
N THR A 35 -35.11 9.90 -26.77
CA THR A 35 -35.44 11.27 -27.22
C THR A 35 -36.52 11.27 -28.30
N LEU A 36 -36.45 10.34 -29.26
CA LEU A 36 -37.44 10.22 -30.32
C LEU A 36 -38.81 9.82 -29.74
N GLY A 37 -38.83 8.83 -28.84
CA GLY A 37 -40.05 8.42 -28.14
C GLY A 37 -40.66 9.54 -27.30
N SER A 38 -39.83 10.36 -26.65
CA SER A 38 -40.26 11.54 -25.88
C SER A 38 -40.93 12.59 -26.78
N ILE A 39 -40.33 12.88 -27.94
CA ILE A 39 -40.89 13.83 -28.91
C ILE A 39 -42.22 13.31 -29.47
N ILE A 40 -42.27 12.03 -29.87
CA ILE A 40 -43.50 11.40 -30.39
C ILE A 40 -44.62 11.46 -29.36
N TYR A 41 -44.34 11.10 -28.10
CA TYR A 41 -45.34 11.19 -27.03
C TYR A 41 -45.78 12.63 -26.77
N GLY A 42 -44.86 13.59 -26.77
CA GLY A 42 -45.18 15.01 -26.62
C GLY A 42 -46.11 15.53 -27.73
N ILE A 43 -45.86 15.15 -28.99
CA ILE A 43 -46.72 15.50 -30.13
C ILE A 43 -48.11 14.88 -29.97
N LEU A 44 -48.19 13.60 -29.58
CA LEU A 44 -49.46 12.93 -29.33
C LEU A 44 -50.24 13.58 -28.20
N LEU A 45 -49.56 13.99 -27.12
CA LEU A 45 -50.19 14.71 -26.01
C LEU A 45 -50.71 16.09 -26.46
N LEU A 46 -49.94 16.85 -27.24
CA LEU A 46 -50.38 18.14 -27.79
C LEU A 46 -51.61 17.98 -28.70
N PHE A 47 -51.63 16.94 -29.53
CA PHE A 47 -52.77 16.64 -30.40
C PHE A 47 -54.01 16.20 -29.61
N SER A 48 -53.80 15.43 -28.53
CA SER A 48 -54.82 14.98 -27.59
C SER A 48 -55.44 16.16 -26.83
N LEU A 49 -54.63 17.13 -26.40
CA LEU A 49 -55.09 18.40 -25.81
C LEU A 49 -55.90 19.21 -26.83
N TYR A 50 -55.37 19.41 -28.04
CA TYR A 50 -56.05 20.21 -29.08
C TYR A 50 -57.45 19.67 -29.43
N ARG A 51 -57.59 18.34 -29.53
CA ARG A 51 -58.86 17.67 -29.82
C ARG A 51 -59.75 17.43 -28.61
N LEU A 52 -59.29 17.73 -27.39
CA LEU A 52 -59.98 17.37 -26.13
C LEU A 52 -60.35 15.87 -26.07
N ASP A 53 -59.50 15.04 -26.66
CA ASP A 53 -59.72 13.60 -26.73
C ASP A 53 -58.52 12.92 -26.12
N TYR A 54 -58.70 12.41 -24.90
CA TYR A 54 -57.62 11.74 -24.20
C TYR A 54 -57.15 10.51 -24.98
N THR A 55 -58.06 9.74 -25.60
CA THR A 55 -57.83 8.39 -26.18
C THR A 55 -56.71 8.31 -27.22
N LEU A 56 -56.31 9.46 -27.78
CA LEU A 56 -55.23 9.62 -28.76
C LEU A 56 -53.83 9.41 -28.16
N ALA A 57 -53.67 9.55 -26.84
CA ALA A 57 -52.42 9.27 -26.15
C ALA A 57 -52.38 7.85 -25.57
N PRO A 58 -51.23 7.16 -25.54
CA PRO A 58 -51.15 5.84 -24.92
C PRO A 58 -51.56 5.84 -23.43
N HIS A 59 -52.64 5.13 -23.09
CA HIS A 59 -53.21 5.07 -21.72
C HIS A 59 -53.04 3.74 -21.00
N GLY A 60 -52.45 2.73 -21.65
CA GLY A 60 -52.26 1.43 -21.04
C GLY A 60 -51.48 1.55 -19.72
N ILE A 61 -52.01 0.94 -18.65
CA ILE A 61 -51.37 0.93 -17.32
C ILE A 61 -49.94 0.36 -17.43
N LEU A 62 -49.76 -0.70 -18.22
CA LEU A 62 -48.45 -1.29 -18.51
C LEU A 62 -47.50 -0.31 -19.21
N PHE A 63 -47.98 0.44 -20.20
CA PHE A 63 -47.15 1.43 -20.89
C PHE A 63 -46.68 2.53 -19.93
N ARG A 64 -47.59 3.07 -19.11
CA ARG A 64 -47.29 4.16 -18.18
C ARG A 64 -46.34 3.75 -17.06
N THR A 65 -46.55 2.56 -16.49
CA THR A 65 -45.66 2.02 -15.45
C THR A 65 -44.26 1.79 -15.99
N VAL A 66 -44.12 1.24 -17.20
CA VAL A 66 -42.82 1.08 -17.85
C VAL A 66 -42.20 2.44 -18.21
N ALA A 67 -42.98 3.36 -18.77
CA ALA A 67 -42.50 4.69 -19.17
C ALA A 67 -42.04 5.55 -17.98
N LEU A 68 -42.64 5.39 -16.79
CA LEU A 68 -42.21 6.11 -15.58
C LEU A 68 -40.98 5.46 -14.94
N LEU A 69 -40.88 4.12 -14.93
CA LEU A 69 -39.79 3.43 -14.23
C LEU A 69 -38.52 3.26 -15.06
N PHE A 70 -38.66 3.05 -16.38
CA PHE A 70 -37.52 2.71 -17.24
C PHE A 70 -36.51 3.86 -17.38
N PRO A 71 -36.89 5.13 -17.60
CA PRO A 71 -35.92 6.22 -17.80
C PRO A 71 -35.06 6.53 -16.56
N PRO A 72 -35.59 6.61 -15.33
CA PRO A 72 -34.76 6.75 -14.12
C PRO A 72 -33.79 5.59 -13.93
N LEU A 73 -34.25 4.35 -14.18
CA LEU A 73 -33.38 3.17 -14.10
C LEU A 73 -32.29 3.20 -15.16
N LEU A 74 -32.60 3.68 -16.37
CA LEU A 74 -31.63 3.87 -17.45
C LEU A 74 -30.59 4.93 -17.10
N TRP A 75 -30.98 6.02 -16.42
CA TRP A 75 -30.05 7.04 -15.91
C TRP A 75 -29.14 6.48 -14.82
N ILE A 76 -29.72 5.79 -13.83
CA ILE A 76 -28.95 5.15 -12.76
C ILE A 76 -27.95 4.15 -13.35
N ALA A 77 -28.38 3.26 -14.24
CA ALA A 77 -27.50 2.31 -14.92
C ALA A 77 -26.45 3.01 -15.79
N GLY A 78 -26.85 4.08 -16.48
CA GLY A 78 -25.99 4.89 -17.33
C GLY A 78 -24.86 5.59 -16.57
N THR A 79 -25.05 5.93 -15.29
CA THR A 79 -23.98 6.50 -14.44
C THR A 79 -22.79 5.55 -14.23
N GLY A 80 -22.93 4.27 -14.60
CA GLY A 80 -21.83 3.30 -14.63
C GLY A 80 -21.00 3.33 -15.92
N THR A 81 -21.38 4.13 -16.91
CA THR A 81 -20.68 4.26 -18.20
C THR A 81 -19.82 5.52 -18.26
N CYS A 82 -18.74 5.48 -19.04
CA CYS A 82 -17.81 6.61 -19.16
C CYS A 82 -18.44 7.90 -19.76
N HIS A 83 -19.63 7.82 -20.36
CA HIS A 83 -20.27 8.96 -21.03
C HIS A 83 -21.00 9.89 -20.05
N LEU A 84 -21.60 9.33 -19.00
CA LEU A 84 -22.29 10.10 -17.96
C LEU A 84 -21.34 10.55 -16.84
N ASP A 85 -20.04 10.31 -16.99
CA ASP A 85 -19.00 10.89 -16.14
C ASP A 85 -18.87 12.41 -16.34
N PHE A 86 -19.16 12.91 -17.54
CA PHE A 86 -19.08 14.32 -17.87
C PHE A 86 -20.30 15.09 -17.34
N HIS A 87 -20.04 16.13 -16.54
CA HIS A 87 -21.07 16.93 -15.87
C HIS A 87 -22.17 17.46 -16.81
N ARG A 88 -21.80 17.94 -18.00
CA ARG A 88 -22.76 18.47 -18.99
C ARG A 88 -23.73 17.39 -19.46
N TYR A 89 -23.23 16.25 -19.91
CA TYR A 89 -24.08 15.16 -20.42
C TYR A 89 -24.95 14.56 -19.30
N LYS A 90 -24.42 14.47 -18.08
CA LYS A 90 -25.15 13.97 -16.92
C LYS A 90 -26.34 14.85 -16.53
N LEU A 91 -26.12 16.17 -16.49
CA LEU A 91 -27.15 17.16 -16.23
C LEU A 91 -28.19 17.20 -17.36
N TRP A 92 -27.75 17.24 -18.63
CA TRP A 92 -28.66 17.22 -19.77
C TRP A 92 -29.56 15.99 -19.79
N PHE A 93 -29.00 14.81 -19.51
CA PHE A 93 -29.77 13.58 -19.48
C PHE A 93 -30.75 13.53 -18.30
N PHE A 94 -30.36 14.05 -17.14
CA PHE A 94 -31.26 14.20 -15.99
C PHE A 94 -32.43 15.15 -16.28
N ILE A 95 -32.15 16.32 -16.89
CA ILE A 95 -33.18 17.29 -17.29
C ILE A 95 -34.13 16.65 -18.30
N LEU A 96 -33.60 15.97 -19.32
CA LEU A 96 -34.39 15.29 -20.34
C LEU A 96 -35.35 14.26 -19.73
N ILE A 97 -34.88 13.43 -18.79
CA ILE A 97 -35.72 12.45 -18.11
C ILE A 97 -36.78 13.13 -17.24
N SER A 98 -36.40 14.16 -16.49
CA SER A 98 -37.33 14.89 -15.61
C SER A 98 -38.45 15.56 -16.42
N VAL A 99 -38.12 16.12 -17.59
CA VAL A 99 -39.11 16.69 -18.53
C VAL A 99 -40.01 15.59 -19.11
N PHE A 100 -39.46 14.44 -19.47
CA PHE A 100 -40.25 13.31 -19.97
C PHE A 100 -41.23 12.78 -18.92
N GLU A 101 -40.79 12.57 -17.68
CA GLU A 101 -41.67 12.15 -16.58
C GLU A 101 -42.78 13.16 -16.31
N THR A 102 -42.45 14.46 -16.33
CA THR A 102 -43.44 15.54 -16.22
C THR A 102 -44.48 15.47 -17.34
N THR A 103 -44.05 15.14 -18.57
CA THR A 103 -44.94 14.98 -19.73
C THR A 103 -45.88 13.79 -19.56
N ILE A 104 -45.39 12.64 -19.07
CA ILE A 104 -46.21 11.44 -18.78
C ILE A 104 -47.21 11.73 -17.65
N LEU A 105 -46.76 12.37 -16.56
CA LEU A 105 -47.62 12.74 -15.43
C LEU A 105 -48.71 13.73 -15.85
N THR A 106 -48.38 14.69 -16.72
CA THR A 106 -49.36 15.60 -17.32
C THR A 106 -50.40 14.83 -18.14
N GLY A 107 -49.99 13.82 -18.92
CA GLY A 107 -50.92 12.97 -19.66
C GLY A 107 -51.83 12.10 -18.76
N ILE A 108 -51.35 11.68 -17.59
CA ILE A 108 -52.17 10.98 -16.58
C ILE A 108 -53.20 11.94 -15.98
N LEU A 109 -52.76 13.14 -15.59
CA LEU A 109 -53.62 14.18 -15.03
C LEU A 109 -54.67 14.63 -16.04
N PHE A 110 -54.30 14.80 -17.32
CA PHE A 110 -55.23 15.14 -18.39
C PHE A 110 -56.33 14.09 -18.55
N GLN A 111 -55.97 12.80 -18.53
CA GLN A 111 -56.97 11.73 -18.58
C GLN A 111 -57.89 11.78 -17.36
N LEU A 112 -57.34 11.96 -16.16
CA LEU A 112 -58.13 12.01 -14.93
C LEU A 112 -59.16 13.15 -14.99
N LEU A 113 -58.72 14.36 -15.34
CA LEU A 113 -59.57 15.54 -15.48
C LEU A 113 -60.61 15.35 -16.59
N SER A 114 -60.21 14.75 -17.72
CA SER A 114 -61.11 14.48 -18.84
C SER A 114 -62.20 13.46 -18.48
N VAL A 115 -61.85 12.36 -17.80
CA VAL A 115 -62.83 11.35 -17.37
C VAL A 115 -63.80 11.92 -16.33
N LEU A 116 -63.31 12.76 -15.41
CA LEU A 116 -64.12 13.33 -14.33
C LEU A 116 -65.08 14.42 -14.84
N PHE A 117 -64.58 15.36 -15.64
CA PHE A 117 -65.33 16.58 -15.98
C PHE A 117 -65.97 16.58 -17.37
N LEU A 118 -65.35 15.94 -18.38
CA LEU A 118 -65.82 16.03 -19.77
C LEU A 118 -67.23 15.43 -19.98
N PRO A 119 -67.62 14.28 -19.41
CA PRO A 119 -68.97 13.75 -19.56
C PRO A 119 -70.05 14.67 -19.01
N HIS A 120 -69.76 15.34 -17.89
CA HIS A 120 -70.68 16.26 -17.22
C HIS A 120 -70.82 17.58 -18.00
N ILE A 121 -69.71 18.11 -18.53
CA ILE A 121 -69.71 19.36 -19.31
C ILE A 121 -70.37 19.16 -20.69
N MET A 122 -70.14 18.01 -21.33
CA MET A 122 -70.72 17.69 -22.63
C MET A 122 -72.22 17.33 -22.56
N ALA A 123 -72.75 17.06 -21.37
CA ALA A 123 -74.18 16.83 -21.14
C ALA A 123 -75.01 18.13 -21.05
N ILE A 124 -74.37 19.31 -21.05
CA ILE A 124 -75.05 20.61 -21.00
C ILE A 124 -75.79 20.84 -22.34
N LYS A 125 -77.12 21.05 -22.27
CA LYS A 125 -77.95 21.34 -23.45
C LYS A 125 -77.55 22.69 -24.06
N THR A 126 -77.40 22.73 -25.38
CA THR A 126 -76.98 23.94 -26.12
C THR A 126 -78.18 24.57 -26.83
N ASP A 127 -78.40 25.86 -26.58
CA ASP A 127 -79.46 26.70 -27.16
C ASP A 127 -78.85 27.90 -27.91
N ALA A 128 -79.67 28.77 -28.52
CA ALA A 128 -79.21 29.95 -29.27
C ALA A 128 -78.35 30.93 -28.43
N ILE A 129 -78.52 30.93 -27.11
CA ILE A 129 -77.75 31.73 -26.14
C ILE A 129 -76.48 30.99 -25.66
N PHE A 130 -76.51 29.65 -25.62
CA PHE A 130 -75.40 28.81 -25.12
C PHE A 130 -74.83 27.96 -26.27
N THR A 131 -73.90 28.57 -27.01
CA THR A 131 -73.36 27.95 -28.23
C THR A 131 -72.41 26.78 -27.93
N LYS A 132 -72.31 25.83 -28.88
CA LYS A 132 -71.37 24.69 -28.81
C LYS A 132 -69.92 25.13 -28.57
N ARG A 133 -69.51 26.32 -29.05
CA ARG A 133 -68.16 26.87 -28.83
C ARG A 133 -67.92 27.27 -27.37
N MET A 134 -68.94 27.75 -26.67
CA MET A 134 -68.82 28.15 -25.25
C MET A 134 -68.69 26.93 -24.33
N VAL A 135 -69.42 25.85 -24.62
CA VAL A 135 -69.28 24.56 -23.89
C VAL A 135 -67.88 23.98 -24.08
N LEU A 136 -67.36 23.99 -25.31
CA LEU A 136 -65.99 23.53 -25.60
C LEU A 136 -64.94 24.41 -24.92
N PHE A 137 -65.14 25.73 -24.87
CA PHE A 137 -64.24 26.65 -24.18
C PHE A 137 -64.22 26.42 -22.67
N LEU A 138 -65.39 26.18 -22.06
CA LEU A 138 -65.52 25.81 -20.65
C LEU A 138 -64.80 24.48 -20.34
N ALA A 139 -64.94 23.48 -21.22
CA ALA A 139 -64.24 22.21 -21.11
C ALA A 139 -62.71 22.39 -21.14
N ARG A 140 -62.20 23.26 -22.01
CA ARG A 140 -60.76 23.60 -22.06
C ARG A 140 -60.28 24.27 -20.78
N ILE A 141 -61.02 25.26 -20.26
CA ILE A 141 -60.62 25.93 -19.02
C ILE A 141 -60.51 24.93 -17.86
N ILE A 142 -61.52 24.07 -17.68
CA ILE A 142 -61.58 23.14 -16.55
C ILE A 142 -60.50 22.06 -16.65
N VAL A 143 -60.21 21.58 -17.86
CA VAL A 143 -59.30 20.45 -18.07
C VAL A 143 -57.85 20.89 -18.32
N GLU A 144 -57.62 21.98 -19.07
CA GLU A 144 -56.27 22.40 -19.52
C GLU A 144 -55.59 23.39 -18.55
N LEU A 145 -56.33 24.28 -17.88
CA LEU A 145 -55.75 25.28 -16.95
C LEU A 145 -54.99 24.62 -15.78
N PRO A 146 -55.53 23.59 -15.10
CA PRO A 146 -54.81 22.89 -14.04
C PRO A 146 -53.51 22.22 -14.53
N LEU A 147 -53.48 21.77 -15.79
CA LEU A 147 -52.28 21.18 -16.40
C LEU A 147 -51.19 22.22 -16.58
N GLY A 148 -51.53 23.43 -17.02
CA GLY A 148 -50.57 24.54 -17.14
C GLY A 148 -49.91 24.88 -15.81
N VAL A 149 -50.69 24.93 -14.73
CA VAL A 149 -50.16 25.15 -13.36
C VAL A 149 -49.24 24.00 -12.94
N PHE A 150 -49.65 22.75 -13.18
CA PHE A 150 -48.85 21.57 -12.86
C PHE A 150 -47.50 21.55 -13.60
N ILE A 151 -47.50 21.84 -14.91
CA ILE A 151 -46.28 21.92 -15.72
C ILE A 151 -45.36 23.02 -15.19
N TYR A 152 -45.89 24.21 -14.89
CA TYR A 152 -45.11 25.32 -14.35
C TYR A 152 -44.43 24.98 -13.02
N LEU A 153 -45.18 24.42 -12.06
CA LEU A 153 -44.62 24.03 -10.76
C LEU A 153 -43.54 22.94 -10.90
N SER A 154 -43.77 21.97 -11.78
CA SER A 154 -42.82 20.87 -12.05
C SER A 154 -41.53 21.39 -12.68
N LEU A 155 -41.62 22.23 -13.71
CA LEU A 155 -40.45 22.86 -14.34
C LEU A 155 -39.67 23.76 -13.37
N LYS A 156 -40.38 24.54 -12.55
CA LYS A 156 -39.75 25.38 -11.50
C LYS A 156 -38.95 24.52 -10.52
N ARG A 157 -39.49 23.37 -10.10
CA ARG A 157 -38.80 22.45 -9.19
C ARG A 157 -37.55 21.81 -9.82
N ILE A 158 -37.64 21.39 -11.10
CA ILE A 158 -36.50 20.83 -11.84
C ILE A 158 -35.40 21.89 -11.98
N LEU A 159 -35.75 23.12 -12.36
CA LEU A 159 -34.80 24.21 -12.51
C LEU A 159 -34.12 24.55 -11.19
N HIS A 160 -34.89 24.63 -10.10
CA HIS A 160 -34.35 24.85 -8.75
C HIS A 160 -33.37 23.74 -8.35
N SER A 161 -33.69 22.47 -8.59
CA SER A 161 -32.79 21.34 -8.29
C SER A 161 -31.48 21.35 -9.08
N VAL A 162 -31.44 22.01 -10.25
CA VAL A 162 -30.24 22.14 -11.08
C VAL A 162 -29.45 23.41 -10.73
N GLN A 163 -30.13 24.46 -10.28
CA GLN A 163 -29.53 25.73 -9.87
C GLN A 163 -28.95 25.67 -8.45
N ASP A 164 -29.59 24.92 -7.55
CA ASP A 164 -29.11 24.70 -6.20
C ASP A 164 -27.78 23.95 -6.21
N GLU A 165 -26.75 24.54 -5.60
CA GLU A 165 -25.38 24.05 -5.62
C GLU A 165 -25.25 22.69 -4.94
N LYS A 166 -25.89 22.52 -3.76
CA LYS A 166 -25.88 21.27 -3.00
C LYS A 166 -26.53 20.13 -3.79
N SER A 167 -27.73 20.36 -4.32
CA SER A 167 -28.45 19.37 -5.13
C SER A 167 -27.69 18.98 -6.39
N ARG A 168 -27.08 19.97 -7.05
CA ARG A 168 -26.26 19.77 -8.24
C ARG A 168 -25.02 18.93 -7.92
N ASP A 169 -24.34 19.19 -6.83
CA ASP A 169 -23.13 18.43 -6.45
C ASP A 169 -23.42 16.98 -6.09
N VAL A 170 -24.52 16.72 -5.36
CA VAL A 170 -24.99 15.35 -5.09
C VAL A 170 -25.28 14.63 -6.41
N LEU A 171 -26.00 15.28 -7.32
CA LEU A 171 -26.35 14.71 -8.61
C LEU A 171 -25.12 14.43 -9.48
N LEU A 172 -24.14 15.33 -9.49
CA LEU A 172 -22.89 15.19 -10.23
C LEU A 172 -21.96 14.12 -9.63
N THR A 173 -21.97 13.95 -8.31
CA THR A 173 -21.14 12.98 -7.60
C THR A 173 -21.72 11.56 -7.62
N PHE A 174 -23.04 11.41 -7.80
CA PHE A 174 -23.73 10.12 -7.80
C PHE A 174 -23.24 9.17 -8.92
N LYS A 175 -22.68 8.02 -8.57
CA LYS A 175 -22.43 6.95 -9.55
C LYS A 175 -22.86 5.63 -8.97
N ILE A 176 -23.57 4.83 -9.77
CA ILE A 176 -24.05 3.52 -9.34
C ILE A 176 -22.90 2.57 -8.97
N THR A 177 -21.74 2.73 -9.61
CA THR A 177 -20.50 1.99 -9.34
C THR A 177 -19.93 2.25 -7.94
N ASN A 178 -20.21 3.41 -7.34
CA ASN A 178 -19.76 3.71 -5.97
C ASN A 178 -20.57 2.92 -4.93
N ILE A 179 -21.83 2.59 -5.25
CA ILE A 179 -22.78 1.92 -4.36
C ILE A 179 -22.72 0.41 -4.57
N LEU A 180 -22.79 -0.03 -5.82
CA LEU A 180 -22.58 -1.43 -6.19
C LEU A 180 -21.08 -1.68 -6.24
N GLY A 181 -20.49 -2.02 -5.10
CA GLY A 181 -19.10 -2.47 -5.05
C GLY A 181 -18.86 -3.57 -6.07
N LYS A 182 -17.74 -3.49 -6.80
CA LYS A 182 -17.30 -4.55 -7.70
C LYS A 182 -17.17 -5.82 -6.85
N ARG A 183 -18.08 -6.78 -7.04
CA ARG A 183 -17.84 -8.14 -6.55
C ARG A 183 -16.73 -8.72 -7.41
N THR A 184 -15.50 -8.61 -6.92
CA THR A 184 -14.37 -9.41 -7.40
C THR A 184 -14.79 -10.88 -7.34
N ASP A 185 -14.56 -11.60 -8.43
CA ASP A 185 -14.84 -13.03 -8.49
C ASP A 185 -14.18 -13.72 -7.30
N ARG A 186 -14.98 -14.35 -6.43
CA ARG A 186 -14.56 -15.01 -5.18
C ARG A 186 -13.55 -16.16 -5.35
N LYS A 187 -13.04 -16.38 -6.56
CA LYS A 187 -12.18 -17.53 -6.90
C LYS A 187 -10.70 -17.27 -6.63
N ASN A 188 -10.24 -16.02 -6.60
CA ASN A 188 -8.83 -15.71 -6.42
C ASN A 188 -8.56 -15.22 -4.99
N VAL A 189 -7.43 -15.63 -4.43
CA VAL A 189 -6.97 -15.11 -3.14
C VAL A 189 -6.54 -13.67 -3.35
N SER A 190 -7.07 -12.76 -2.54
CA SER A 190 -6.68 -11.36 -2.52
C SER A 190 -6.04 -11.01 -1.18
N TYR A 191 -5.25 -9.94 -1.18
CA TYR A 191 -4.52 -9.43 -0.01
C TYR A 191 -5.06 -8.06 0.45
N PRO A 192 -6.31 -7.97 0.92
CA PRO A 192 -6.85 -6.70 1.41
C PRO A 192 -6.24 -6.31 2.76
N LEU A 193 -6.04 -5.01 2.97
CA LEU A 193 -5.63 -4.47 4.27
C LEU A 193 -6.89 -4.17 5.09
N SER A 194 -7.01 -4.83 6.25
CA SER A 194 -8.24 -4.79 7.08
C SER A 194 -7.92 -4.71 8.59
N ILE A 195 -7.18 -3.66 8.96
CA ILE A 195 -6.66 -3.46 10.33
C ILE A 195 -7.40 -2.37 11.13
N ALA A 196 -8.25 -1.57 10.47
CA ALA A 196 -8.95 -0.45 11.09
C ALA A 196 -10.46 -0.71 11.12
N LYS A 197 -11.13 -0.24 12.18
CA LYS A 197 -12.59 -0.25 12.31
C LYS A 197 -13.12 1.17 12.43
N ASP A 198 -14.19 1.46 11.73
CA ASP A 198 -14.87 2.76 11.79
C ASP A 198 -15.48 2.96 13.18
N MET A 199 -15.18 4.09 13.82
CA MET A 199 -15.68 4.41 15.16
C MET A 199 -17.18 4.68 15.19
N THR A 200 -17.78 5.10 14.07
CA THR A 200 -19.21 5.44 14.01
C THR A 200 -20.12 4.22 14.00
N ASN A 201 -19.70 3.13 13.35
CA ASN A 201 -20.54 1.96 13.09
C ASN A 201 -19.89 0.61 13.44
N GLY A 202 -18.63 0.61 13.87
CA GLY A 202 -17.87 -0.58 14.27
C GLY A 202 -17.44 -1.51 13.12
N LYS A 203 -17.73 -1.16 11.86
CA LYS A 203 -17.40 -2.01 10.70
C LYS A 203 -15.93 -1.91 10.35
N THR A 204 -15.34 -3.04 9.96
CA THR A 204 -13.96 -3.07 9.46
C THR A 204 -13.85 -2.31 8.14
N ILE A 205 -12.91 -1.38 8.10
CA ILE A 205 -12.53 -0.65 6.90
C ILE A 205 -11.58 -1.56 6.10
N VAL A 206 -11.96 -1.88 4.87
CA VAL A 206 -11.20 -2.78 3.99
C VAL A 206 -10.63 -1.98 2.83
N ILE A 207 -9.30 -1.93 2.75
CA ILE A 207 -8.54 -1.38 1.64
C ILE A 207 -8.22 -2.52 0.67
N SER A 208 -8.55 -2.33 -0.61
CA SER A 208 -8.35 -3.36 -1.63
C SER A 208 -6.86 -3.58 -1.92
N GLU A 209 -6.46 -4.80 -2.31
CA GLU A 209 -5.07 -5.11 -2.69
C GLU A 209 -4.54 -4.14 -3.76
N LYS A 210 -5.39 -3.77 -4.73
CA LYS A 210 -5.03 -2.83 -5.79
C LYS A 210 -4.71 -1.44 -5.26
N ASP A 211 -5.47 -0.97 -4.27
CA ASP A 211 -5.27 0.36 -3.67
C ASP A 211 -4.03 0.34 -2.75
N ARG A 212 -3.68 -0.79 -2.11
CA ARG A 212 -2.46 -0.90 -1.28
C ARG A 212 -1.17 -0.53 -2.03
N TYR A 213 -1.10 -0.75 -3.35
CA TYR A 213 0.04 -0.34 -4.16
C TYR A 213 0.20 1.18 -4.31
N LEU A 214 -0.74 1.97 -3.79
CA LEU A 214 -0.63 3.42 -3.64
C LEU A 214 0.07 3.85 -2.34
N HIS A 215 0.72 2.88 -1.67
CA HIS A 215 1.50 3.03 -0.45
C HIS A 215 0.68 3.43 0.78
N THR A 216 1.20 3.09 1.95
CA THR A 216 0.59 3.39 3.25
C THR A 216 1.61 4.08 4.15
N LEU A 217 1.19 5.18 4.75
CA LEU A 217 1.93 5.93 5.75
C LEU A 217 1.22 5.79 7.09
N VAL A 218 2.00 5.59 8.15
CA VAL A 218 1.53 5.64 9.53
C VAL A 218 2.32 6.71 10.27
N ASP A 219 1.61 7.69 10.81
CA ASP A 219 2.17 8.81 11.55
C ASP A 219 1.65 8.82 12.99
N GLY A 220 2.56 9.03 13.93
CA GLY A 220 2.24 9.09 15.35
C GLY A 220 3.47 9.17 16.23
N THR A 221 3.38 9.86 17.36
CA THR A 221 4.51 9.97 18.30
C THR A 221 4.87 8.64 18.96
N SER A 222 6.04 8.55 19.60
CA SER A 222 6.45 7.32 20.32
C SER A 222 5.43 6.93 21.39
N GLY A 223 5.18 5.62 21.53
CA GLY A 223 4.22 5.07 22.49
C GLY A 223 2.74 5.12 22.08
N THR A 224 2.38 5.57 20.87
CA THR A 224 1.00 5.53 20.36
C THR A 224 0.55 4.15 19.85
N GLY A 225 1.48 3.20 19.74
CA GLY A 225 1.21 1.83 19.29
C GLY A 225 1.28 1.62 17.78
N LYS A 226 1.93 2.50 17.01
CA LYS A 226 2.08 2.38 15.54
C LYS A 226 2.45 0.97 15.09
N THR A 227 3.58 0.45 15.55
CA THR A 227 4.14 -0.84 15.16
C THR A 227 3.20 -2.00 15.52
N SER A 228 2.80 -2.08 16.79
CA SER A 228 2.04 -3.19 17.35
C SER A 228 0.56 -3.20 16.97
N SER A 229 -0.04 -2.04 16.65
CA SER A 229 -1.46 -1.94 16.26
C SER A 229 -1.70 -1.76 14.76
N THR A 230 -0.67 -1.51 13.94
CA THR A 230 -0.83 -1.37 12.49
C THR A 230 0.06 -2.32 11.68
N LEU A 231 1.40 -2.23 11.79
CA LEU A 231 2.32 -3.05 11.00
C LEU A 231 2.14 -4.54 11.32
N LEU A 232 2.18 -4.90 12.61
CA LEU A 232 2.12 -6.30 13.03
C LEU A 232 0.77 -6.97 12.65
N PRO A 233 -0.42 -6.34 12.89
CA PRO A 233 -1.69 -6.85 12.37
C PRO A 233 -1.77 -6.93 10.84
N ALA A 234 -1.16 -5.99 10.12
CA ALA A 234 -1.12 -6.03 8.66
C ALA A 234 -0.28 -7.21 8.14
N ILE A 235 0.91 -7.42 8.70
CA ILE A 235 1.80 -8.54 8.36
C ILE A 235 1.10 -9.87 8.68
N LYS A 236 0.47 -9.99 9.85
CA LYS A 236 -0.30 -11.18 10.23
C LYS A 236 -1.39 -11.51 9.20
N ASN A 237 -2.19 -10.53 8.81
CA ASN A 237 -3.25 -10.72 7.82
C ASN A 237 -2.70 -11.17 6.46
N ASP A 238 -1.53 -10.65 6.06
CA ASP A 238 -0.85 -11.05 4.83
C ASP A 238 -0.29 -12.48 4.92
N LEU A 239 0.29 -12.87 6.06
CA LEU A 239 0.74 -14.25 6.30
C LEU A 239 -0.42 -15.25 6.26
N ASP A 240 -1.57 -14.91 6.88
CA ASP A 240 -2.78 -15.75 6.83
C ASP A 240 -3.32 -15.88 5.40
N ALA A 241 -3.32 -14.80 4.62
CA ALA A 241 -3.72 -14.83 3.21
C ALA A 241 -2.74 -15.64 2.35
N ARG A 242 -1.44 -15.52 2.63
CA ARG A 242 -0.37 -16.30 2.01
C ARG A 242 -0.57 -17.80 2.25
N CYS A 243 -0.77 -18.24 3.49
CA CYS A 243 -1.00 -19.65 3.79
C CYS A 243 -2.17 -20.22 2.99
N ARG A 244 -3.25 -19.44 2.83
CA ARG A 244 -4.41 -19.83 2.00
C ARG A 244 -4.05 -19.92 0.51
N ALA A 245 -3.20 -19.03 0.00
CA ALA A 245 -2.73 -19.09 -1.39
C ALA A 245 -1.85 -20.32 -1.63
N GLU A 246 -0.87 -20.58 -0.77
CA GLU A 246 0.01 -21.76 -0.84
C GLU A 246 -0.81 -23.06 -0.74
N ALA A 247 -1.81 -23.11 0.15
CA ALA A 247 -2.73 -24.24 0.27
C ALA A 247 -3.45 -24.57 -1.04
N LEU A 248 -3.98 -23.53 -1.71
CA LEU A 248 -4.72 -23.68 -2.96
C LEU A 248 -3.80 -24.06 -4.12
N GLN A 249 -2.60 -23.47 -4.18
CA GLN A 249 -1.57 -23.86 -5.16
C GLN A 249 -1.21 -25.34 -5.02
N LEU A 250 -0.91 -25.80 -3.81
CA LEU A 250 -0.57 -27.20 -3.56
C LEU A 250 -1.71 -28.15 -3.87
N LYS A 251 -2.94 -27.79 -3.52
CA LYS A 251 -4.13 -28.60 -3.85
C LYS A 251 -4.31 -28.76 -5.35
N ASP A 252 -4.09 -27.70 -6.12
CA ASP A 252 -4.20 -27.74 -7.59
C ASP A 252 -3.01 -28.48 -8.24
N LEU A 253 -1.81 -28.45 -7.63
CA LEU A 253 -0.60 -29.11 -8.12
C LEU A 253 -0.53 -30.60 -7.76
N HIS A 254 -1.05 -31.00 -6.60
CA HIS A 254 -0.90 -32.37 -6.07
C HIS A 254 -1.26 -33.48 -7.06
N PRO A 255 -2.39 -33.43 -7.79
CA PRO A 255 -2.72 -34.47 -8.77
C PRO A 255 -1.69 -34.58 -9.90
N PHE A 256 -1.00 -33.51 -10.27
CA PHE A 256 0.01 -33.54 -11.32
C PHE A 256 1.33 -34.11 -10.83
N VAL A 257 1.67 -33.84 -9.58
CA VAL A 257 2.85 -34.39 -8.92
C VAL A 257 2.68 -35.89 -8.67
N GLU A 258 1.53 -36.35 -8.18
CA GLU A 258 1.22 -37.79 -8.00
C GLU A 258 1.24 -38.56 -9.32
N ASN A 259 0.80 -37.93 -10.40
CA ASN A 259 0.84 -38.50 -11.75
C ASN A 259 2.23 -38.40 -12.41
N GLY A 260 3.27 -37.94 -11.69
CA GLY A 260 4.65 -37.85 -12.18
C GLY A 260 4.89 -36.80 -13.27
N LYS A 261 3.96 -35.84 -13.47
CA LYS A 261 4.06 -34.85 -14.56
C LYS A 261 4.93 -33.64 -14.22
N PHE A 262 5.05 -33.32 -12.93
CA PHE A 262 5.92 -32.26 -12.42
C PHE A 262 6.94 -32.83 -11.44
N ILE A 263 8.17 -32.34 -11.54
CA ILE A 263 9.29 -32.64 -10.65
C ILE A 263 9.59 -31.36 -9.83
N TYR A 264 9.82 -31.51 -8.54
CA TYR A 264 10.23 -30.40 -7.67
C TYR A 264 11.75 -30.31 -7.61
N ASN A 265 12.32 -29.26 -8.20
CA ASN A 265 13.75 -29.05 -8.37
C ASN A 265 14.33 -28.12 -7.31
N SER A 266 14.23 -28.48 -6.03
CA SER A 266 14.91 -27.72 -4.97
C SER A 266 15.17 -28.52 -3.71
N LYS A 267 16.33 -28.27 -3.11
CA LYS A 267 16.74 -28.78 -1.80
C LYS A 267 16.41 -27.82 -0.65
N ASP A 268 15.85 -26.64 -0.96
CA ASP A 268 15.59 -25.61 0.07
C ASP A 268 14.28 -25.86 0.81
N ASN A 269 14.20 -25.34 2.04
CA ASN A 269 12.98 -25.36 2.84
C ASN A 269 11.87 -24.41 2.31
N PHE A 270 12.18 -23.53 1.36
CA PHE A 270 11.22 -22.59 0.78
C PHE A 270 10.39 -23.23 -0.33
N PHE A 271 9.11 -23.46 -0.06
CA PHE A 271 8.13 -23.83 -1.08
C PHE A 271 7.93 -22.67 -2.07
N SER A 272 8.10 -22.94 -3.36
CA SER A 272 7.77 -22.01 -4.44
C SER A 272 7.33 -22.79 -5.68
N ILE A 273 6.26 -22.34 -6.32
CA ILE A 273 5.76 -22.95 -7.56
C ILE A 273 6.79 -22.85 -8.70
N ASN A 274 7.67 -21.85 -8.67
CA ASN A 274 8.72 -21.66 -9.68
C ASN A 274 9.79 -22.75 -9.64
N LYS A 275 9.82 -23.57 -8.58
CA LYS A 275 10.75 -24.68 -8.42
C LYS A 275 10.23 -25.98 -9.03
N PHE A 276 9.01 -26.00 -9.58
CA PHE A 276 8.50 -27.15 -10.31
C PHE A 276 8.86 -27.04 -11.79
N SER A 277 9.37 -28.13 -12.36
CA SER A 277 9.55 -28.29 -13.80
C SER A 277 8.72 -29.45 -14.33
N PRO A 278 8.32 -29.45 -15.60
CA PRO A 278 7.79 -30.65 -16.25
C PRO A 278 8.80 -31.80 -16.14
N ALA A 279 8.31 -33.03 -16.05
CA ALA A 279 9.17 -34.21 -15.98
C ALA A 279 10.01 -34.40 -17.26
N ASP A 280 11.24 -34.89 -17.09
CA ASP A 280 12.25 -34.94 -18.17
C ASP A 280 11.90 -35.92 -19.30
N ASP A 281 11.10 -36.93 -19.01
CA ASP A 281 10.63 -38.00 -19.90
C ASP A 281 9.48 -37.58 -20.84
N LEU A 282 8.93 -36.37 -20.69
CA LEU A 282 7.81 -35.87 -21.49
C LEU A 282 8.24 -35.24 -22.84
N ASN A 283 7.36 -35.32 -23.84
CA ASN A 283 7.58 -34.72 -25.16
C ASN A 283 7.65 -33.19 -25.12
N THR A 284 8.38 -32.56 -26.04
CA THR A 284 8.55 -31.08 -26.11
C THR A 284 7.23 -30.32 -26.15
N SER A 285 6.22 -30.84 -26.88
CA SER A 285 4.88 -30.22 -26.94
C SER A 285 4.11 -30.31 -25.62
N GLU A 286 4.28 -31.41 -24.88
CA GLU A 286 3.63 -31.62 -23.59
C GLU A 286 4.30 -30.81 -22.49
N LYS A 287 5.64 -30.70 -22.51
CA LYS A 287 6.40 -29.82 -21.64
C LYS A 287 5.94 -28.36 -21.77
N ALA A 288 5.74 -27.87 -22.99
CA ALA A 288 5.25 -26.52 -23.25
C ALA A 288 3.82 -26.28 -22.71
N LYS A 289 2.91 -27.25 -22.87
CA LYS A 289 1.55 -27.16 -22.32
C LYS A 289 1.55 -27.19 -20.80
N LEU A 290 2.43 -27.99 -20.18
CA LEU A 290 2.54 -28.08 -18.73
C LEU A 290 3.18 -26.82 -18.13
N SER A 291 4.16 -26.21 -18.80
CA SER A 291 4.72 -24.93 -18.37
C SER A 291 3.70 -23.80 -18.46
N GLU A 292 2.92 -23.71 -19.54
CA GLU A 292 1.83 -22.72 -19.67
C GLU A 292 0.78 -22.91 -18.57
N LYS A 293 0.44 -24.17 -18.26
CA LYS A 293 -0.49 -24.48 -17.17
C LYS A 293 0.07 -24.14 -15.80
N LEU A 294 1.37 -24.30 -15.60
CA LEU A 294 2.05 -23.93 -14.36
C LEU A 294 2.07 -22.42 -14.16
N GLU A 295 2.29 -21.66 -15.24
CA GLU A 295 2.15 -20.19 -15.23
C GLU A 295 0.71 -19.75 -14.94
N ASP A 296 -0.30 -20.40 -15.53
CA ASP A 296 -1.71 -20.10 -15.25
C ASP A 296 -2.07 -20.36 -13.77
N LEU A 297 -1.59 -21.48 -13.20
CA LEU A 297 -1.74 -21.79 -11.77
C LEU A 297 -1.04 -20.76 -10.88
N HIS A 298 0.17 -20.33 -11.26
CA HIS A 298 0.91 -19.28 -10.57
C HIS A 298 0.12 -17.95 -10.54
N LEU A 299 -0.50 -17.57 -11.66
CA LEU A 299 -1.27 -16.33 -11.79
C LEU A 299 -2.63 -16.39 -11.08
N LYS A 300 -3.26 -17.58 -11.03
CA LYS A 300 -4.57 -17.78 -10.40
C LYS A 300 -4.52 -17.65 -8.86
N HIS A 301 -3.48 -18.22 -8.24
CA HIS A 301 -3.31 -18.23 -6.79
C HIS A 301 -1.96 -17.61 -6.41
N GLN A 302 -1.81 -16.30 -6.60
CA GLN A 302 -0.54 -15.62 -6.35
C GLN A 302 -0.18 -15.61 -4.85
N VAL A 303 1.02 -16.06 -4.54
CA VAL A 303 1.62 -16.00 -3.20
C VAL A 303 2.33 -14.65 -3.03
N CYS A 304 2.07 -13.93 -1.93
CA CYS A 304 2.71 -12.66 -1.67
C CYS A 304 4.08 -12.81 -0.99
N GLY A 305 5.07 -12.03 -1.42
CA GLY A 305 6.32 -11.85 -0.67
C GLY A 305 6.17 -10.78 0.40
N ILE A 306 6.95 -10.88 1.48
CA ILE A 306 6.91 -9.94 2.61
C ILE A 306 8.34 -9.56 2.98
N THR A 307 8.61 -8.27 3.08
CA THR A 307 9.88 -7.76 3.61
C THR A 307 9.59 -6.83 4.78
N VAL A 308 10.27 -7.02 5.90
CA VAL A 308 10.17 -6.19 7.09
C VAL A 308 11.54 -5.60 7.41
N LEU A 309 11.59 -4.30 7.60
CA LEU A 309 12.79 -3.55 7.98
C LEU A 309 12.49 -2.76 9.26
N ALA A 310 13.20 -3.09 10.33
CA ALA A 310 12.96 -2.55 11.68
C ALA A 310 14.27 -2.05 12.33
N PRO A 311 14.21 -0.97 13.14
CA PRO A 311 15.35 -0.47 13.90
C PRO A 311 15.74 -1.36 15.09
N ASP A 312 14.79 -2.13 15.60
CA ASP A 312 14.96 -3.01 16.75
C ASP A 312 14.59 -4.46 16.40
N ASP A 313 14.91 -5.37 17.31
CA ASP A 313 14.60 -6.77 17.14
C ASP A 313 13.15 -7.11 17.48
N SER A 314 12.45 -6.29 18.27
CA SER A 314 11.08 -6.55 18.73
C SER A 314 10.11 -6.87 17.59
N LEU A 315 10.04 -6.03 16.54
CA LEU A 315 9.13 -6.29 15.42
C LEU A 315 9.57 -7.54 14.64
N CYS A 316 10.88 -7.71 14.41
CA CYS A 316 11.40 -8.86 13.68
C CYS A 316 11.18 -10.17 14.44
N ASP A 317 11.32 -10.19 15.76
CA ASP A 317 11.07 -11.33 16.64
C ASP A 317 9.59 -11.70 16.67
N ASP A 318 8.70 -10.70 16.77
CA ASP A 318 7.26 -10.93 16.70
C ASP A 318 6.83 -11.51 15.35
N VAL A 319 7.38 -11.00 14.25
CA VAL A 319 7.08 -11.53 12.91
C VAL A 319 7.68 -12.93 12.72
N ALA A 320 8.89 -13.18 13.23
CA ALA A 320 9.50 -14.52 13.22
C ALA A 320 8.61 -15.52 13.95
N ARG A 321 8.10 -15.17 15.14
CA ARG A 321 7.14 -15.98 15.90
C ARG A 321 5.86 -16.26 15.10
N LEU A 322 5.32 -15.26 14.38
CA LEU A 322 4.14 -15.46 13.53
C LEU A 322 4.42 -16.39 12.34
N CYS A 323 5.62 -16.33 11.77
CA CYS A 323 6.07 -17.23 10.70
C CYS A 323 6.25 -18.65 11.21
N ASP A 324 6.92 -18.84 12.36
CA ASP A 324 7.14 -20.15 12.98
C ASP A 324 5.81 -20.84 13.32
N ALA A 325 4.86 -20.10 13.90
CA ALA A 325 3.53 -20.61 14.21
C ALA A 325 2.75 -21.06 12.96
N ARG A 326 3.05 -20.49 11.79
CA ARG A 326 2.46 -20.83 10.49
C ARG A 326 3.32 -21.78 9.66
N LYS A 327 4.51 -22.16 10.16
CA LYS A 327 5.54 -22.92 9.45
C LYS A 327 5.96 -22.30 8.12
N ILE A 328 5.97 -20.97 8.06
CA ILE A 328 6.43 -20.23 6.88
C ILE A 328 7.95 -20.03 7.01
N PRO A 329 8.76 -20.49 6.05
CA PRO A 329 10.19 -20.24 6.06
C PRO A 329 10.48 -18.75 5.78
N TYR A 330 11.48 -18.19 6.46
CA TYR A 330 11.87 -16.80 6.33
C TYR A 330 13.38 -16.64 6.39
N HIS A 331 13.90 -15.53 5.86
CA HIS A 331 15.28 -15.09 6.03
C HIS A 331 15.35 -14.06 7.15
N ARG A 332 16.24 -14.27 8.12
CA ARG A 332 16.49 -13.31 9.20
C ARG A 332 17.88 -12.70 9.07
N ILE A 333 17.94 -11.40 8.85
CA ILE A 333 19.18 -10.64 8.79
C ILE A 333 19.24 -9.78 10.05
N ASP A 334 20.03 -10.24 11.02
CA ASP A 334 20.07 -9.66 12.36
C ASP A 334 21.48 -9.82 12.93
N GLY A 335 22.03 -8.74 13.47
CA GLY A 335 23.33 -8.73 14.15
C GLY A 335 23.25 -9.06 15.63
N THR A 336 22.06 -8.96 16.21
CA THR A 336 21.82 -9.24 17.62
C THR A 336 21.81 -10.74 17.88
N ARG A 337 22.28 -11.13 19.08
CA ARG A 337 22.26 -12.52 19.55
C ARG A 337 20.94 -12.82 20.26
N ASP A 338 20.61 -14.10 20.39
CA ASP A 338 19.53 -14.51 21.29
C ASP A 338 19.91 -14.33 22.78
N ALA A 339 18.96 -14.61 23.67
CA ALA A 339 19.17 -14.51 25.12
C ALA A 339 20.30 -15.42 25.64
N ASP A 340 20.63 -16.48 24.90
CA ASP A 340 21.68 -17.46 25.22
C ASP A 340 23.04 -17.09 24.57
N GLY A 341 23.10 -15.99 23.80
CA GLY A 341 24.30 -15.52 23.10
C GLY A 341 24.57 -16.19 21.74
N ASN A 342 23.65 -17.00 21.23
CA ASN A 342 23.78 -17.69 19.94
C ASN A 342 23.19 -16.86 18.77
N ILE A 343 23.48 -17.31 17.55
CA ILE A 343 22.86 -16.78 16.33
C ILE A 343 21.37 -17.14 16.35
N LYS A 344 20.51 -16.14 16.14
CA LYS A 344 19.05 -16.32 16.08
C LYS A 344 18.66 -17.30 14.93
N SER A 345 17.53 -17.99 15.08
CA SER A 345 17.06 -18.97 14.09
C SER A 345 16.88 -18.36 12.68
N ASN A 346 17.06 -19.19 11.64
CA ASN A 346 16.90 -18.81 10.23
C ASN A 346 17.78 -17.61 9.79
N TRP A 347 18.94 -17.44 10.44
CA TRP A 347 19.89 -16.37 10.13
C TRP A 347 20.44 -16.47 8.71
N THR A 348 20.56 -15.33 8.04
CA THR A 348 21.15 -15.19 6.71
C THR A 348 21.96 -13.89 6.66
N GLY A 349 23.18 -13.95 6.12
CA GLY A 349 24.01 -12.75 5.96
C GLY A 349 23.50 -11.82 4.87
N MET A 350 24.02 -10.60 4.84
CA MET A 350 23.75 -9.62 3.79
C MET A 350 25.05 -9.01 3.29
N ASN A 351 25.71 -9.73 2.40
CA ASN A 351 26.93 -9.28 1.76
C ASN A 351 26.59 -8.34 0.59
N PRO A 352 26.95 -7.05 0.66
CA PRO A 352 26.68 -6.09 -0.41
C PRO A 352 27.31 -6.49 -1.76
N PHE A 353 28.41 -7.25 -1.72
CA PHE A 353 29.15 -7.74 -2.89
C PHE A 353 28.74 -9.14 -3.35
N TYR A 354 27.74 -9.75 -2.72
CA TYR A 354 27.24 -11.05 -3.16
C TYR A 354 26.70 -10.98 -4.59
N VAL A 355 27.21 -11.82 -5.48
CA VAL A 355 26.73 -11.94 -6.86
C VAL A 355 26.28 -13.38 -7.11
N SER A 356 25.04 -13.52 -7.55
CA SER A 356 24.42 -14.83 -7.78
C SER A 356 25.18 -15.60 -8.87
N PRO A 357 25.62 -16.85 -8.62
CA PRO A 357 26.33 -17.66 -9.61
C PRO A 357 25.51 -18.01 -10.85
N ALA A 358 24.18 -17.96 -10.74
CA ALA A 358 23.25 -18.31 -11.82
C ALA A 358 23.15 -17.24 -12.93
N LEU A 359 23.74 -16.05 -12.73
CA LEU A 359 23.66 -14.96 -13.70
C LEU A 359 24.55 -15.22 -14.93
N SER A 360 24.03 -14.87 -16.11
CA SER A 360 24.82 -14.81 -17.34
C SER A 360 25.97 -13.79 -17.21
N LYS A 361 27.00 -13.91 -18.06
CA LYS A 361 28.18 -13.02 -18.02
C LYS A 361 27.82 -11.52 -18.11
N ASP A 362 26.85 -11.16 -18.95
CA ASP A 362 26.43 -9.77 -19.13
C ASP A 362 25.61 -9.24 -17.93
N GLN A 363 24.67 -10.05 -17.44
CA GLN A 363 23.91 -9.70 -16.23
C GLN A 363 24.82 -9.60 -15.00
N LYS A 364 25.82 -10.48 -14.91
CA LYS A 364 26.82 -10.47 -13.85
C LYS A 364 27.59 -9.14 -13.84
N HIS A 365 28.02 -8.65 -15.00
CA HIS A 365 28.67 -7.35 -15.12
C HIS A 365 27.78 -6.20 -14.63
N GLN A 366 26.52 -6.14 -15.10
CA GLN A 366 25.58 -5.11 -14.66
C GLN A 366 25.32 -5.15 -13.15
N ALA A 367 25.18 -6.35 -12.58
CA ALA A 367 24.98 -6.54 -11.14
C ALA A 367 26.19 -6.03 -10.34
N ILE A 368 27.42 -6.33 -10.79
CA ILE A 368 28.66 -5.87 -10.16
C ILE A 368 28.73 -4.34 -10.15
N VAL A 369 28.46 -3.69 -11.29
CA VAL A 369 28.48 -2.22 -11.37
C VAL A 369 27.43 -1.60 -10.46
N LYS A 370 26.18 -2.10 -10.49
CA LYS A 370 25.11 -1.61 -9.61
C LYS A 370 25.46 -1.74 -8.13
N LYS A 371 25.99 -2.90 -7.71
CA LYS A 371 26.40 -3.14 -6.32
C LYS A 371 27.55 -2.25 -5.87
N ALA A 372 28.53 -2.02 -6.75
CA ALA A 372 29.65 -1.11 -6.47
C ALA A 372 29.17 0.33 -6.26
N VAL A 373 28.21 0.80 -7.07
CA VAL A 373 27.61 2.14 -6.94
C VAL A 373 26.79 2.24 -5.65
N VAL A 374 25.98 1.23 -5.31
CA VAL A 374 25.25 1.21 -4.03
C VAL A 374 26.23 1.31 -2.86
N PHE A 375 27.33 0.56 -2.91
CA PHE A 375 28.31 0.57 -1.84
C PHE A 375 29.00 1.91 -1.71
N SER A 376 29.39 2.56 -2.81
CA SER A 376 29.99 3.89 -2.75
C SER A 376 29.01 4.97 -2.29
N ASP A 377 27.73 4.90 -2.69
CA ASP A 377 26.69 5.82 -2.26
C ASP A 377 26.41 5.72 -0.75
N VAL A 378 26.31 4.51 -0.20
CA VAL A 378 26.12 4.31 1.25
C VAL A 378 27.32 4.83 2.03
N MET A 379 28.55 4.53 1.58
CA MET A 379 29.76 5.04 2.22
C MET A 379 29.83 6.58 2.18
N GLN A 380 29.36 7.20 1.11
CA GLN A 380 29.25 8.65 1.03
C GLN A 380 28.26 9.20 2.06
N VAL A 381 27.07 8.61 2.20
CA VAL A 381 26.08 9.04 3.20
C VAL A 381 26.65 8.98 4.62
N ILE A 382 27.36 7.90 4.95
CA ILE A 382 28.02 7.78 6.27
C ILE A 382 29.07 8.89 6.48
N THR A 383 29.79 9.24 5.41
CA THR A 383 30.78 10.33 5.45
C THR A 383 30.10 11.67 5.72
N ASP A 384 28.99 11.95 5.03
CA ASP A 384 28.23 13.20 5.16
C ASP A 384 27.55 13.31 6.54
N LEU A 385 27.13 12.19 7.13
CA LEU A 385 26.60 12.14 8.50
C LEU A 385 27.64 12.50 9.56
N LYS A 386 28.93 12.22 9.32
CA LYS A 386 30.03 12.58 10.23
C LYS A 386 30.47 14.04 10.11
N GLY A 387 30.07 14.75 9.05
CA GLY A 387 30.33 16.18 8.88
C GLY A 387 30.31 16.62 7.41
N LYS A 388 30.34 17.94 7.18
CA LYS A 388 30.41 18.51 5.83
C LYS A 388 31.81 18.30 5.24
N ALA A 389 31.99 17.20 4.52
CA ALA A 389 33.18 16.97 3.70
C ALA A 389 33.15 17.85 2.43
N ASP A 390 34.32 18.23 1.93
CA ASP A 390 34.44 18.98 0.68
C ASP A 390 33.98 18.10 -0.52
N SER A 391 33.11 18.68 -1.34
CA SER A 391 32.48 18.04 -2.50
C SER A 391 33.48 17.44 -3.49
N TYR A 392 34.70 17.97 -3.57
CA TYR A 392 35.75 17.40 -4.42
C TYR A 392 36.21 16.04 -3.88
N PHE A 393 36.51 15.97 -2.58
CA PHE A 393 37.00 14.74 -1.95
C PHE A 393 35.92 13.67 -1.85
N THR A 394 34.66 14.04 -1.63
CA THR A 394 33.56 13.07 -1.61
C THR A 394 33.38 12.42 -2.99
N GLY A 395 33.45 13.19 -4.07
CA GLY A 395 33.38 12.68 -5.44
C GLY A 395 34.54 11.73 -5.78
N LEU A 396 35.77 12.12 -5.44
CA LEU A 396 36.97 11.31 -5.67
C LEU A 396 36.94 9.99 -4.87
N ASN A 397 36.54 10.05 -3.59
CA ASN A 397 36.43 8.87 -2.73
C ASN A 397 35.33 7.91 -3.23
N ARG A 398 34.18 8.44 -3.65
CA ARG A 398 33.09 7.64 -4.23
C ARG A 398 33.56 6.88 -5.48
N GLN A 399 34.30 7.55 -6.37
CA GLN A 399 34.84 6.92 -7.57
C GLN A 399 35.87 5.83 -7.24
N MET A 400 36.78 6.10 -6.30
CA MET A 400 37.78 5.14 -5.84
C MET A 400 37.11 3.87 -5.26
N ILE A 401 36.15 4.03 -4.34
CA ILE A 401 35.41 2.92 -3.74
C ILE A 401 34.69 2.10 -4.81
N ALA A 402 34.02 2.75 -5.75
CA ALA A 402 33.29 2.05 -6.82
C ALA A 402 34.25 1.22 -7.69
N ASN A 403 35.35 1.82 -8.15
CA ASN A 403 36.34 1.15 -8.99
C ASN A 403 37.00 -0.05 -8.29
N LEU A 404 37.40 0.12 -7.03
CA LEU A 404 37.98 -0.97 -6.24
C LEU A 404 36.95 -2.07 -5.91
N SER A 405 35.68 -1.70 -5.66
CA SER A 405 34.62 -2.69 -5.44
C SER A 405 34.39 -3.55 -6.69
N ILE A 406 34.41 -2.94 -7.88
CA ILE A 406 34.32 -3.67 -9.17
C ILE A 406 35.51 -4.62 -9.34
N LEU A 407 36.73 -4.16 -9.03
CA LEU A 407 37.94 -4.98 -9.08
C LEU A 407 37.79 -6.22 -8.20
N VAL A 408 37.43 -6.03 -6.93
CA VAL A 408 37.31 -7.10 -5.93
C VAL A 408 36.24 -8.12 -6.33
N MET A 409 35.04 -7.66 -6.75
CA MET A 409 33.94 -8.54 -7.14
C MET A 409 34.24 -9.41 -8.37
N ASN A 410 35.11 -8.96 -9.28
CA ASN A 410 35.53 -9.76 -10.43
C ASN A 410 36.70 -10.71 -10.11
N THR A 411 37.65 -10.26 -9.30
CA THR A 411 38.95 -10.95 -9.12
C THR A 411 38.92 -11.96 -7.98
N VAL A 412 38.27 -11.66 -6.84
CA VAL A 412 38.25 -12.56 -5.67
C VAL A 412 37.61 -13.92 -5.98
N PRO A 413 36.46 -14.02 -6.67
CA PRO A 413 35.92 -15.33 -7.05
C PRO A 413 36.85 -16.14 -7.96
N ALA A 414 37.64 -15.46 -8.80
CA ALA A 414 38.56 -16.11 -9.72
C ALA A 414 39.88 -16.54 -9.07
N LEU A 415 40.35 -15.80 -8.05
CA LEU A 415 41.60 -16.09 -7.33
C LEU A 415 41.37 -17.08 -6.20
N TYR A 416 40.36 -16.84 -5.36
CA TYR A 416 40.16 -17.53 -4.08
C TYR A 416 38.98 -18.50 -4.06
N ARG A 417 38.25 -18.64 -5.17
CA ARG A 417 37.07 -19.54 -5.30
C ARG A 417 35.99 -19.32 -4.23
N ARG A 418 35.81 -18.07 -3.78
CA ARG A 418 34.79 -17.66 -2.82
C ARG A 418 34.12 -16.35 -3.23
N GLN A 419 33.03 -15.97 -2.58
CA GLN A 419 32.40 -14.67 -2.82
C GLN A 419 33.29 -13.53 -2.31
N ALA A 420 33.28 -12.42 -3.06
CA ALA A 420 33.91 -11.17 -2.65
C ALA A 420 33.19 -10.59 -1.43
N THR A 421 33.93 -9.95 -0.54
CA THR A 421 33.39 -9.34 0.69
C THR A 421 33.93 -7.92 0.88
N PRO A 422 33.24 -7.06 1.65
CA PRO A 422 33.77 -5.75 2.02
C PRO A 422 35.14 -5.79 2.72
N ALA A 423 35.48 -6.89 3.41
CA ALA A 423 36.81 -7.07 4.00
C ALA A 423 37.93 -7.16 2.95
N ASP A 424 37.64 -7.69 1.76
CA ASP A 424 38.61 -7.75 0.65
C ASP A 424 38.90 -6.34 0.12
N LEU A 425 37.86 -5.50 0.00
CA LEU A 425 38.03 -4.09 -0.33
C LEU A 425 38.82 -3.35 0.74
N GLN A 426 38.50 -3.57 2.01
CA GLN A 426 39.23 -2.99 3.15
C GLN A 426 40.72 -3.31 3.09
N ALA A 427 41.10 -4.55 2.79
CA ALA A 427 42.50 -4.96 2.67
C ALA A 427 43.23 -4.18 1.57
N LEU A 428 42.59 -4.02 0.40
CA LEU A 428 43.17 -3.27 -0.73
C LEU A 428 43.30 -1.77 -0.45
N ILE A 429 42.29 -1.14 0.16
CA ILE A 429 42.37 0.29 0.49
C ILE A 429 43.41 0.52 1.60
N ASN A 430 43.60 -0.45 2.49
CA ASN A 430 44.64 -0.34 3.51
C ASN A 430 46.07 -0.56 2.97
N ASN A 431 46.22 -1.35 1.91
CA ASN A 431 47.51 -1.60 1.30
C ASN A 431 47.40 -1.71 -0.25
N PHE A 432 47.78 -0.64 -0.94
CA PHE A 432 47.79 -0.59 -2.40
C PHE A 432 48.81 -1.53 -3.04
N ASP A 433 49.80 -2.06 -2.30
CA ASP A 433 50.75 -3.04 -2.83
C ASP A 433 50.11 -4.39 -3.17
N LEU A 434 48.87 -4.63 -2.69
CA LEU A 434 48.10 -5.82 -3.03
C LEU A 434 47.36 -5.68 -4.37
N LEU A 435 47.22 -4.47 -4.92
CA LEU A 435 46.48 -4.23 -6.17
C LEU A 435 47.07 -4.91 -7.42
N PRO A 436 48.41 -5.04 -7.63
CA PRO A 436 48.97 -5.58 -8.86
C PRO A 436 48.47 -6.99 -9.23
N GLU A 437 48.32 -7.89 -8.25
CA GLU A 437 47.81 -9.25 -8.47
C GLU A 437 46.37 -9.22 -8.99
N HIS A 438 45.51 -8.42 -8.34
CA HIS A 438 44.11 -8.25 -8.74
C HIS A 438 44.00 -7.59 -10.13
N VAL A 439 44.80 -6.58 -10.43
CA VAL A 439 44.80 -5.89 -11.74
C VAL A 439 45.22 -6.85 -12.86
N SER A 440 46.31 -7.60 -12.69
CA SER A 440 46.76 -8.59 -13.68
C SER A 440 45.71 -9.66 -13.94
N LYS A 441 45.00 -10.10 -12.90
CA LYS A 441 43.91 -11.06 -13.06
C LYS A 441 42.72 -10.46 -13.80
N LEU A 442 42.37 -9.21 -13.51
CA LEU A 442 41.28 -8.50 -14.19
C LEU A 442 41.60 -8.32 -15.68
N GLU A 443 42.83 -7.99 -16.05
CA GLU A 443 43.26 -7.91 -17.46
C GLU A 443 43.08 -9.23 -18.20
N THR A 444 43.40 -10.35 -17.54
CA THR A 444 43.21 -11.69 -18.10
C THR A 444 41.72 -11.99 -18.32
N ILE A 445 40.86 -11.61 -17.37
CA ILE A 445 39.40 -11.80 -17.45
C ILE A 445 38.81 -10.91 -18.56
N ASP A 446 39.28 -9.67 -18.66
CA ASP A 446 38.73 -8.66 -19.58
C ASP A 446 39.37 -8.69 -20.98
N SER A 447 40.34 -9.57 -21.22
CA SER A 447 41.09 -9.65 -22.48
C SER A 447 40.18 -9.72 -23.73
N SER A 448 39.02 -10.38 -23.62
CA SER A 448 38.06 -10.56 -24.72
C SER A 448 37.02 -9.44 -24.84
N THR A 449 36.62 -8.79 -23.74
CA THR A 449 35.48 -7.88 -23.70
C THR A 449 35.86 -6.41 -23.60
N GLN A 450 37.05 -6.10 -23.09
CA GLN A 450 37.58 -4.73 -22.90
C GLN A 450 36.59 -3.77 -22.21
N ARG A 451 35.82 -4.29 -21.24
CA ARG A 451 34.77 -3.53 -20.51
C ARG A 451 35.32 -2.79 -19.30
N TYR A 452 36.45 -3.22 -18.76
CA TYR A 452 37.06 -2.69 -17.55
C TYR A 452 38.36 -1.93 -17.82
N THR A 453 38.69 -1.65 -19.10
CA THR A 453 39.90 -0.92 -19.51
C THR A 453 40.06 0.41 -18.77
N PHE A 454 38.97 1.17 -18.59
CA PHE A 454 39.01 2.45 -17.86
C PHE A 454 39.37 2.28 -16.38
N ILE A 455 38.91 1.19 -15.74
CA ILE A 455 39.20 0.87 -14.34
C ILE A 455 40.66 0.47 -14.21
N ILE A 456 41.14 -0.38 -15.13
CA ILE A 456 42.54 -0.82 -15.17
C ILE A 456 43.47 0.38 -15.34
N GLN A 457 43.15 1.29 -16.26
CA GLN A 457 43.93 2.51 -16.47
C GLN A 457 43.94 3.40 -15.23
N TYR A 458 42.77 3.66 -14.63
CA TYR A 458 42.65 4.42 -13.39
C TYR A 458 43.52 3.84 -12.27
N ILE A 459 43.45 2.52 -12.02
CA ILE A 459 44.23 1.89 -10.97
C ILE A 459 45.74 1.97 -11.27
N LYS A 460 46.15 1.75 -12.53
CA LYS A 460 47.57 1.79 -12.92
C LYS A 460 48.18 3.20 -12.83
N GLU A 461 47.44 4.22 -13.25
CA GLU A 461 47.95 5.59 -13.31
C GLU A 461 47.82 6.31 -11.95
N ASP A 462 46.66 6.20 -11.31
CA ASP A 462 46.31 6.98 -10.12
C ASP A 462 46.61 6.27 -8.80
N LEU A 463 46.45 4.93 -8.72
CA LEU A 463 46.67 4.18 -7.47
C LEU A 463 48.04 3.51 -7.39
N LEU A 464 48.59 3.04 -8.51
CA LEU A 464 49.91 2.39 -8.59
C LEU A 464 51.00 3.27 -9.21
N GLY A 465 50.61 4.30 -9.97
CA GLY A 465 51.50 5.11 -10.77
C GLY A 465 51.86 6.44 -10.11
N LYS A 466 51.85 7.51 -10.92
CA LYS A 466 52.25 8.86 -10.49
C LYS A 466 51.31 9.45 -9.43
N GLY A 467 50.04 9.03 -9.40
CA GLY A 467 49.03 9.52 -8.46
C GLY A 467 49.08 8.90 -7.06
N ARG A 468 49.86 7.83 -6.85
CA ARG A 468 49.80 6.98 -5.65
C ARG A 468 49.93 7.74 -4.33
N THR A 469 50.98 8.54 -4.18
CA THR A 469 51.25 9.28 -2.93
C THR A 469 50.13 10.26 -2.58
N LYS A 470 49.58 10.94 -3.60
CA LYS A 470 48.45 11.85 -3.43
C LYS A 470 47.18 11.09 -3.05
N MET A 471 46.89 9.98 -3.73
CA MET A 471 45.70 9.16 -3.46
C MET A 471 45.75 8.49 -2.08
N GLU A 472 46.91 8.01 -1.63
CA GLU A 472 47.09 7.43 -0.29
C GLU A 472 46.80 8.45 0.81
N ASP A 473 47.22 9.70 0.64
CA ASP A 473 46.94 10.77 1.61
C ASP A 473 45.47 11.18 1.58
N GLN A 474 44.90 11.36 0.38
CA GLN A 474 43.51 11.78 0.19
C GLN A 474 42.47 10.72 0.59
N SER A 475 42.84 9.44 0.58
CA SER A 475 41.97 8.31 0.94
C SER A 475 41.96 7.96 2.44
N ARG A 476 42.77 8.62 3.28
CA ARG A 476 42.87 8.35 4.73
C ARG A 476 41.53 8.41 5.44
N GLY A 477 40.71 9.42 5.14
CA GLY A 477 39.37 9.56 5.72
C GLY A 477 38.47 8.37 5.39
N THR A 478 38.43 7.99 4.11
CA THR A 478 37.67 6.84 3.62
C THR A 478 38.13 5.52 4.23
N ARG A 479 39.45 5.33 4.39
CA ARG A 479 40.03 4.17 5.06
C ARG A 479 39.52 4.04 6.49
N ASN A 480 39.54 5.14 7.25
CA ASN A 480 39.08 5.13 8.63
C ASN A 480 37.59 4.78 8.72
N ILE A 481 36.76 5.32 7.82
CA ILE A 481 35.32 5.03 7.79
C ILE A 481 35.07 3.54 7.50
N ILE A 482 35.74 2.98 6.49
CA ILE A 482 35.57 1.54 6.14
C ILE A 482 36.12 0.65 7.27
N ASN A 483 37.22 1.06 7.91
CA ASN A 483 37.79 0.33 9.04
C ASN A 483 36.86 0.32 10.25
N GLU A 484 36.23 1.45 10.57
CA GLU A 484 35.26 1.57 11.65
C GLU A 484 33.96 0.80 11.33
N PHE A 485 33.50 0.86 10.09
CA PHE A 485 32.30 0.14 9.62
C PHE A 485 32.43 -1.38 9.77
N LEU A 486 33.62 -1.93 9.49
CA LEU A 486 33.92 -3.36 9.64
C LEU A 486 34.55 -3.72 10.99
N LEU A 487 34.62 -2.78 11.93
CA LEU A 487 35.24 -2.99 13.24
C LEU A 487 34.40 -3.91 14.12
N MET A 488 33.09 -3.74 14.09
CA MET A 488 32.16 -4.53 14.92
C MET A 488 32.06 -5.97 14.41
N PRO A 489 32.38 -6.99 15.24
CA PRO A 489 32.38 -8.39 14.81
C PRO A 489 31.03 -8.87 14.27
N HIS A 490 29.93 -8.47 14.92
CA HIS A 490 28.57 -8.83 14.54
C HIS A 490 28.18 -8.27 13.16
N SER A 491 28.43 -6.99 12.93
CA SER A 491 28.18 -6.36 11.62
C SER A 491 29.06 -6.97 10.53
N LYS A 492 30.33 -7.25 10.85
CA LYS A 492 31.27 -7.91 9.94
C LYS A 492 30.79 -9.30 9.53
N GLU A 493 30.22 -10.08 10.44
CA GLU A 493 29.65 -11.41 10.16
C GLU A 493 28.51 -11.33 9.12
N ILE A 494 27.64 -10.33 9.23
CA ILE A 494 26.54 -10.09 8.27
C ILE A 494 27.10 -9.69 6.90
N TYR A 495 27.96 -8.67 6.85
CA TYR A 495 28.44 -8.10 5.58
C TYR A 495 29.46 -8.97 4.85
N CYS A 496 30.25 -9.75 5.57
CA CYS A 496 31.28 -10.61 4.99
C CYS A 496 30.84 -12.07 4.90
N SER A 497 29.54 -12.35 5.03
CA SER A 497 29.00 -13.68 4.86
C SER A 497 29.19 -14.20 3.44
N GLN A 498 29.59 -15.47 3.33
CA GLN A 498 29.61 -16.21 2.07
C GLN A 498 28.20 -16.66 1.66
N THR A 499 27.34 -16.95 2.65
CA THR A 499 25.92 -17.27 2.48
C THR A 499 25.10 -16.01 2.72
N SER A 500 24.83 -15.29 1.63
CA SER A 500 24.09 -14.03 1.66
C SER A 500 22.71 -14.17 1.03
N ILE A 501 21.80 -13.30 1.44
CA ILE A 501 20.51 -13.15 0.77
C ILE A 501 20.69 -12.72 -0.69
N ASP A 502 19.87 -13.32 -1.56
CA ASP A 502 19.70 -12.96 -2.97
C ASP A 502 18.31 -12.33 -3.13
N PHE A 503 18.24 -11.00 -3.18
CA PHE A 503 16.96 -10.28 -3.26
C PHE A 503 16.20 -10.56 -4.55
N ASP A 504 16.89 -10.76 -5.68
CA ASP A 504 16.24 -11.09 -6.95
C ASP A 504 15.53 -12.45 -6.83
N ARG A 505 16.20 -13.45 -6.22
CA ARG A 505 15.61 -14.76 -5.92
C ARG A 505 14.45 -14.64 -4.93
N ALA A 506 14.63 -13.90 -3.84
CA ALA A 506 13.62 -13.73 -2.81
C ALA A 506 12.34 -13.08 -3.36
N LEU A 507 12.47 -12.06 -4.22
CA LEU A 507 11.34 -11.39 -4.88
C LEU A 507 10.65 -12.26 -5.94
N MET A 508 11.40 -13.13 -6.61
CA MET A 508 10.87 -14.07 -7.61
C MET A 508 10.08 -15.19 -6.96
N ASN A 509 10.58 -15.74 -5.85
CA ASN A 509 9.95 -16.83 -5.10
C ASN A 509 8.91 -16.34 -4.08
N SER A 510 8.67 -15.03 -3.99
CA SER A 510 7.83 -14.44 -2.95
C SER A 510 8.28 -14.92 -1.55
N GLU A 511 9.55 -14.81 -1.20
CA GLU A 511 10.09 -15.23 0.11
C GLU A 511 9.78 -14.16 1.20
N VAL A 512 9.86 -14.56 2.48
CA VAL A 512 9.73 -13.63 3.62
C VAL A 512 11.13 -13.24 4.09
N THR A 513 11.39 -11.94 4.22
CA THR A 513 12.68 -11.39 4.68
C THR A 513 12.49 -10.43 5.85
N LEU A 514 13.17 -10.68 6.96
CA LEU A 514 13.15 -9.87 8.17
C LEU A 514 14.55 -9.27 8.36
N CYS A 515 14.64 -7.96 8.48
CA CYS A 515 15.89 -7.25 8.69
C CYS A 515 15.77 -6.32 9.90
N ASN A 516 16.54 -6.61 10.95
CA ASN A 516 16.77 -5.71 12.07
C ASN A 516 18.10 -5.01 11.83
N TYR A 517 18.08 -3.69 11.65
CA TYR A 517 19.32 -2.93 11.43
C TYR A 517 19.99 -2.43 12.72
N ASP A 518 19.48 -2.84 13.88
CA ASP A 518 20.06 -2.66 15.21
C ASP A 518 20.53 -1.23 15.50
N LEU A 519 19.55 -0.32 15.60
CA LEU A 519 19.78 1.08 15.90
C LEU A 519 20.49 1.28 17.25
N ALA A 520 20.33 0.36 18.19
CA ALA A 520 20.96 0.42 19.51
C ALA A 520 22.50 0.24 19.45
N SER A 521 23.02 -0.43 18.42
CA SER A 521 24.47 -0.64 18.21
C SER A 521 25.25 0.60 17.74
N GLY A 522 24.55 1.70 17.44
CA GLY A 522 25.16 3.00 17.12
C GLY A 522 24.67 3.61 15.82
N ASP A 523 24.40 4.92 15.85
CA ASP A 523 23.66 5.64 14.81
C ASP A 523 24.25 5.50 13.39
N SER A 524 25.57 5.57 13.22
CA SER A 524 26.19 5.56 11.88
C SER A 524 26.18 4.17 11.23
N ASN A 525 26.54 3.12 11.99
CA ASN A 525 26.62 1.75 11.48
C ASN A 525 25.23 1.15 11.24
N ALA A 526 24.26 1.47 12.10
CA ALA A 526 22.87 1.04 11.93
C ALA A 526 22.22 1.69 10.69
N VAL A 527 22.42 2.99 10.49
CA VAL A 527 21.95 3.69 9.28
C VAL A 527 22.60 3.11 8.03
N ALA A 528 23.92 2.86 8.07
CA ALA A 528 24.62 2.20 6.97
C ALA A 528 24.00 0.85 6.63
N PHE A 529 23.72 0.02 7.64
CA PHE A 529 23.13 -1.29 7.45
C PHE A 529 21.75 -1.22 6.81
N GLY A 530 20.86 -0.39 7.37
CA GLY A 530 19.52 -0.20 6.86
C GLY A 530 19.52 0.35 5.43
N LEU A 531 20.43 1.28 5.10
CA LEU A 531 20.60 1.81 3.75
C LEU A 531 21.13 0.75 2.78
N PHE A 532 22.10 -0.07 3.18
CA PHE A 532 22.56 -1.17 2.35
C PHE A 532 21.42 -2.12 2.00
N PHE A 533 20.60 -2.49 2.99
CA PHE A 533 19.43 -3.34 2.78
C PHE A 533 18.44 -2.66 1.83
N LEU A 534 18.03 -1.45 2.17
CA LEU A 534 17.01 -0.68 1.45
C LEU A 534 17.41 -0.44 -0.01
N LEU A 535 18.63 0.05 -0.29
CA LEU A 535 19.08 0.34 -1.65
C LEU A 535 19.30 -0.93 -2.48
N SER A 536 19.82 -2.00 -1.87
CA SER A 536 19.95 -3.30 -2.56
C SER A 536 18.57 -3.86 -2.93
N PHE A 537 17.62 -3.80 -1.99
CA PHE A 537 16.24 -4.23 -2.22
C PHE A 537 15.55 -3.38 -3.30
N ASN A 538 15.69 -2.06 -3.26
CA ASN A 538 15.12 -1.17 -4.27
C ASN A 538 15.62 -1.50 -5.68
N ASN A 539 16.92 -1.75 -5.82
CA ASN A 539 17.49 -2.14 -7.10
C ASN A 539 16.94 -3.48 -7.60
N ALA A 540 16.79 -4.47 -6.70
CA ALA A 540 16.21 -5.77 -7.02
C ALA A 540 14.73 -5.65 -7.44
N VAL A 541 13.95 -4.78 -6.78
CA VAL A 541 12.56 -4.49 -7.17
C VAL A 541 12.50 -3.90 -8.58
N LEU A 542 13.36 -2.92 -8.87
CA LEU A 542 13.41 -2.25 -10.17
C LEU A 542 13.97 -3.14 -11.30
N SER A 543 14.68 -4.22 -10.98
CA SER A 543 15.12 -5.24 -11.94
C SER A 543 14.13 -6.38 -12.15
N ARG A 544 13.04 -6.48 -11.37
CA ARG A 544 12.06 -7.58 -11.50
C ARG A 544 11.52 -7.66 -12.93
N PRO A 545 11.62 -8.80 -13.63
CA PRO A 545 11.03 -8.97 -14.95
C PRO A 545 9.50 -8.97 -14.91
N GLY A 546 8.86 -8.83 -16.07
CA GLY A 546 7.40 -8.97 -16.22
C GLY A 546 6.60 -7.66 -16.27
N THR A 547 5.29 -7.77 -16.03
CA THR A 547 4.32 -6.66 -16.08
C THR A 547 3.48 -6.62 -14.79
N GLU A 548 2.62 -5.60 -14.65
CA GLU A 548 1.69 -5.49 -13.51
C GLU A 548 0.75 -6.69 -13.36
N ASN A 549 0.50 -7.48 -14.41
CA ASN A 549 -0.39 -8.63 -14.33
C ASN A 549 0.36 -9.93 -14.00
N THR A 550 1.65 -10.02 -14.36
CA THR A 550 2.43 -11.25 -14.23
C THR A 550 3.26 -11.33 -12.95
N ARG A 551 3.69 -10.18 -12.42
CA ARG A 551 4.47 -10.15 -11.17
C ARG A 551 3.62 -10.60 -9.99
N THR A 552 4.25 -11.21 -8.98
CA THR A 552 3.60 -11.51 -7.71
C THR A 552 3.52 -10.26 -6.81
N PRO A 553 2.46 -10.14 -5.97
CA PRO A 553 2.36 -9.09 -4.97
C PRO A 553 3.52 -9.19 -3.97
N HIS A 554 4.09 -8.05 -3.58
CA HIS A 554 5.07 -7.97 -2.51
C HIS A 554 4.73 -6.82 -1.55
N PHE A 555 4.78 -7.08 -0.25
CA PHE A 555 4.51 -6.08 0.79
C PHE A 555 5.80 -5.73 1.54
N PHE A 556 6.18 -4.46 1.51
CA PHE A 556 7.40 -3.95 2.13
C PHE A 556 7.05 -3.05 3.31
N TYR A 557 7.36 -3.52 4.52
CA TYR A 557 7.08 -2.86 5.80
C TYR A 557 8.36 -2.21 6.35
N ILE A 558 8.26 -0.94 6.73
CA ILE A 558 9.36 -0.15 7.30
C ILE A 558 8.83 0.55 8.54
N ASP A 559 9.37 0.25 9.72
CA ASP A 559 8.84 0.80 10.99
C ASP A 559 9.32 2.22 11.32
N GLU A 560 10.54 2.58 10.91
CA GLU A 560 11.11 3.92 11.15
C GLU A 560 11.82 4.42 9.88
N LEU A 561 11.02 4.84 8.89
CA LEU A 561 11.53 5.36 7.62
C LEU A 561 12.49 6.55 7.76
N PRO A 562 12.29 7.52 8.66
CA PRO A 562 13.09 8.75 8.70
C PRO A 562 14.57 8.55 9.06
N VAL A 563 14.92 7.41 9.65
CA VAL A 563 16.32 7.03 9.92
C VAL A 563 17.05 6.62 8.63
N LEU A 564 16.31 6.16 7.61
CA LEU A 564 16.83 5.60 6.37
C LEU A 564 16.59 6.51 5.16
N LEU A 565 16.47 7.82 5.37
CA LEU A 565 16.21 8.77 4.29
C LEU A 565 17.36 8.82 3.29
N HIS A 566 17.02 8.59 2.02
CA HIS A 566 17.93 8.68 0.90
C HIS A 566 17.20 9.17 -0.35
N SER A 567 17.88 9.91 -1.22
CA SER A 567 17.31 10.48 -2.46
C SER A 567 16.68 9.42 -3.37
N SER A 568 17.17 8.18 -3.34
CA SER A 568 16.61 7.09 -4.14
C SER A 568 15.20 6.64 -3.71
N LEU A 569 14.73 7.01 -2.51
CA LEU A 569 13.40 6.67 -2.03
C LEU A 569 12.27 7.28 -2.87
N GLU A 570 12.50 8.42 -3.52
CA GLU A 570 11.51 9.06 -4.39
C GLU A 570 10.99 8.11 -5.49
N LYS A 571 11.91 7.33 -6.07
CA LYS A 571 11.60 6.34 -7.10
C LYS A 571 10.72 5.23 -6.54
N ASN A 572 10.82 4.91 -5.26
CA ASN A 572 10.03 3.86 -4.65
C ASN A 572 8.55 4.23 -4.67
N PHE A 573 8.18 5.40 -4.13
CA PHE A 573 6.80 5.88 -4.08
C PHE A 573 6.19 6.14 -5.48
N SER A 574 7.02 6.37 -6.49
CA SER A 574 6.57 6.63 -7.86
C SER A 574 6.46 5.37 -8.74
N LEU A 575 7.38 4.41 -8.58
CA LEU A 575 7.54 3.28 -9.51
C LEU A 575 7.11 1.93 -8.93
N PHE A 576 7.19 1.71 -7.62
CA PHE A 576 6.97 0.38 -7.03
C PHE A 576 5.60 -0.21 -7.34
N ARG A 577 4.58 0.64 -7.52
CA ARG A 577 3.26 0.23 -8.02
C ARG A 577 3.33 -0.61 -9.30
N LYS A 578 4.15 -0.20 -10.28
CA LYS A 578 4.32 -0.92 -11.56
C LYS A 578 5.00 -2.29 -11.38
N PHE A 579 5.75 -2.43 -10.29
CA PHE A 579 6.44 -3.66 -9.89
C PHE A 579 5.65 -4.49 -8.87
N ARG A 580 4.39 -4.11 -8.58
CA ARG A 580 3.51 -4.73 -7.57
C ARG A 580 4.16 -4.83 -6.19
N VAL A 581 4.89 -3.80 -5.80
CA VAL A 581 5.41 -3.65 -4.44
C VAL A 581 4.63 -2.54 -3.75
N ALA A 582 4.02 -2.85 -2.62
CA ALA A 582 3.35 -1.87 -1.78
C ALA A 582 4.24 -1.56 -0.57
N MET A 583 4.50 -0.27 -0.33
CA MET A 583 5.24 0.16 0.86
C MET A 583 4.28 0.51 1.97
N PHE A 584 4.62 0.11 3.19
CA PHE A 584 3.94 0.47 4.42
C PHE A 584 4.99 1.04 5.36
N CYS A 585 5.01 2.36 5.50
CA CYS A 585 6.04 3.08 6.23
C CYS A 585 5.46 3.70 7.50
N ALA A 586 6.15 3.57 8.61
CA ALA A 586 5.87 4.32 9.82
C ALA A 586 6.90 5.45 10.01
N ILE A 587 6.39 6.57 10.52
CA ILE A 587 7.11 7.79 10.88
C ILE A 587 6.62 8.28 12.25
N GLN A 588 7.41 9.09 12.94
CA GLN A 588 6.99 9.67 14.22
C GLN A 588 6.41 11.08 14.08
N THR A 589 6.98 11.86 13.16
CA THR A 589 6.54 13.20 12.80
C THR A 589 7.10 13.56 11.43
N LEU A 590 6.39 14.40 10.66
CA LEU A 590 6.86 14.87 9.37
C LEU A 590 8.09 15.78 9.48
N ASP A 591 8.35 16.34 10.66
CA ASP A 591 9.49 17.21 10.90
C ASP A 591 10.83 16.45 10.87
N GLN A 592 10.82 15.11 11.04
CA GLN A 592 12.02 14.29 10.90
C GLN A 592 12.64 14.37 9.48
N PHE A 593 11.84 14.70 8.46
CA PHE A 593 12.32 14.87 7.08
C PHE A 593 13.10 16.16 6.87
N GLU A 594 12.95 17.14 7.76
CA GLU A 594 13.58 18.47 7.62
C GLU A 594 15.02 18.51 8.13
N LYS A 595 15.54 17.41 8.68
CA LYS A 595 16.90 17.30 9.21
C LYS A 595 18.00 17.52 8.17
N ASN A 596 17.75 17.15 6.92
CA ASN A 596 18.72 17.28 5.83
C ASN A 596 18.07 17.98 4.63
N GLU A 597 18.69 19.08 4.18
CA GLU A 597 18.20 19.89 3.05
C GLU A 597 18.06 19.08 1.76
N LEU A 598 18.94 18.10 1.54
CA LEU A 598 18.91 17.25 0.35
C LEU A 598 17.70 16.32 0.29
N THR A 599 17.14 15.94 1.44
CA THR A 599 16.03 14.98 1.53
C THR A 599 14.71 15.60 1.99
N LYS A 600 14.71 16.91 2.30
CA LYS A 600 13.52 17.63 2.80
C LYS A 600 12.30 17.48 1.88
N TYR A 601 12.52 17.46 0.58
CA TYR A 601 11.44 17.29 -0.41
C TYR A 601 10.69 15.95 -0.30
N LEU A 602 11.31 14.92 0.30
CA LEU A 602 10.68 13.62 0.50
C LEU A 602 9.45 13.70 1.43
N LYS A 603 9.34 14.72 2.28
CA LYS A 603 8.11 15.00 3.06
C LYS A 603 6.88 15.07 2.14
N GLY A 604 6.97 15.82 1.04
CA GLY A 604 5.88 15.92 0.06
C GLY A 604 5.64 14.63 -0.72
N VAL A 605 6.69 13.85 -0.99
CA VAL A 605 6.57 12.55 -1.69
C VAL A 605 5.83 11.53 -0.83
N VAL A 606 6.19 11.43 0.46
CA VAL A 606 5.59 10.48 1.41
C VAL A 606 4.14 10.84 1.71
N LEU A 607 3.81 12.13 1.82
CA LEU A 607 2.43 12.63 1.92
C LEU A 607 1.58 12.34 0.68
N GLY A 608 2.21 12.01 -0.46
CA GLY A 608 1.52 11.52 -1.66
C GLY A 608 0.97 10.08 -1.54
N SER A 609 1.22 9.40 -0.42
CA SER A 609 0.65 8.07 -0.14
C SER A 609 -0.87 8.13 -0.05
N ALA A 610 -1.58 7.19 -0.67
CA ALA A 610 -3.05 7.23 -0.71
C ALA A 610 -3.71 6.80 0.61
N HIS A 611 -2.98 6.09 1.47
CA HIS A 611 -3.45 5.63 2.77
C HIS A 611 -2.58 6.24 3.86
N ILE A 612 -3.17 7.04 4.75
CA ILE A 612 -2.45 7.71 5.84
C ILE A 612 -3.21 7.47 7.13
N PHE A 613 -2.52 6.87 8.11
CA PHE A 613 -3.02 6.58 9.44
C PHE A 613 -2.40 7.59 10.39
N VAL A 614 -3.18 8.54 10.89
CA VAL A 614 -2.69 9.59 11.81
C VAL A 614 -3.17 9.28 13.22
N PHE A 615 -2.24 8.94 14.11
CA PHE A 615 -2.51 8.75 15.54
C PHE A 615 -2.65 10.08 16.27
N GLY A 616 -3.24 10.02 17.47
CA GLY A 616 -3.27 11.17 18.38
C GLY A 616 -1.90 11.61 18.88
N ARG A 617 -1.89 12.66 19.72
CA ARG A 617 -0.67 13.28 20.26
C ARG A 617 0.29 13.79 19.16
N SER A 618 -0.24 14.15 18.00
CA SER A 618 0.52 14.71 16.87
C SER A 618 1.17 16.06 17.23
N ALA A 619 2.27 16.38 16.54
CA ALA A 619 2.92 17.69 16.64
C ALA A 619 2.07 18.78 15.97
N LEU A 620 2.29 20.06 16.32
CA LEU A 620 1.53 21.20 15.77
C LEU A 620 1.62 21.25 14.23
N SER A 621 2.83 21.14 13.70
CA SER A 621 3.14 21.07 12.28
C SER A 621 2.36 19.95 11.56
N ASP A 622 2.33 18.76 12.15
CA ASP A 622 1.61 17.61 11.60
C ASP A 622 0.09 17.83 11.61
N MET A 623 -0.46 18.36 12.71
CA MET A 623 -1.89 18.61 12.84
C MET A 623 -2.40 19.63 11.83
N GLU A 624 -1.67 20.73 11.63
CA GLU A 624 -2.00 21.75 10.62
C GLU A 624 -2.04 21.15 9.21
N ILE A 625 -1.05 20.32 8.86
CA ILE A 625 -0.97 19.64 7.56
C ILE A 625 -2.16 18.70 7.37
N PHE A 626 -2.49 17.87 8.37
CA PHE A 626 -3.59 16.90 8.25
C PHE A 626 -4.97 17.55 8.33
N SER A 627 -5.13 18.62 9.11
CA SER A 627 -6.34 19.47 9.12
C SER A 627 -6.57 20.09 7.73
N ALA A 628 -5.53 20.68 7.15
CA ALA A 628 -5.59 21.21 5.78
C ALA A 628 -5.87 20.11 4.73
N MET A 629 -5.31 18.91 4.90
CA MET A 629 -5.56 17.75 4.02
C MET A 629 -7.00 17.22 4.14
N ALA A 630 -7.63 17.32 5.32
CA ALA A 630 -9.03 16.96 5.53
C ALA A 630 -10.01 17.89 4.78
N GLY A 631 -9.57 19.12 4.51
CA GLY A 631 -10.32 20.14 3.80
C GLY A 631 -11.36 20.84 4.67
N ILE A 632 -12.11 21.75 4.04
CA ILE A 632 -13.08 22.63 4.68
C ILE A 632 -14.48 22.18 4.28
N GLU A 633 -15.44 22.30 5.20
CA GLU A 633 -16.85 22.01 4.99
C GLU A 633 -17.71 23.24 5.34
N ASP A 634 -18.66 23.57 4.45
CA ASP A 634 -19.66 24.60 4.71
C ASP A 634 -20.69 24.07 5.71
N LYS A 635 -20.64 24.57 6.95
CA LYS A 635 -21.64 24.29 7.98
C LYS A 635 -22.56 25.49 8.15
N ILE A 636 -23.86 25.23 8.21
CA ILE A 636 -24.84 26.26 8.57
C ILE A 636 -24.78 26.38 10.10
N GLU A 637 -24.37 27.53 10.60
CA GLU A 637 -24.40 27.83 12.02
C GLU A 637 -25.72 28.55 12.33
N GLU A 638 -26.53 27.94 13.20
CA GLU A 638 -27.75 28.53 13.71
C GLU A 638 -27.41 29.38 14.94
N GLN A 639 -27.49 30.70 14.77
CA GLN A 639 -27.36 31.63 15.88
C GLN A 639 -28.75 31.89 16.47
N HIS A 640 -28.97 31.39 17.68
CA HIS A 640 -30.18 31.70 18.44
C HIS A 640 -29.92 32.91 19.33
N ALA A 641 -30.66 34.00 19.11
CA ALA A 641 -30.72 35.13 20.01
C ALA A 641 -32.09 35.15 20.70
N THR A 642 -32.05 35.20 22.03
CA THR A 642 -33.23 35.41 22.88
C THR A 642 -33.17 36.85 23.39
N SER A 643 -34.20 37.63 23.09
CA SER A 643 -34.37 38.96 23.68
C SER A 643 -35.48 38.89 24.72
N GLU A 644 -35.14 39.23 25.96
CA GLU A 644 -36.05 39.31 27.09
C GLU A 644 -36.07 40.74 27.62
N THR A 645 -37.26 41.27 27.87
CA THR A 645 -37.44 42.50 28.65
C THR A 645 -37.82 42.15 30.10
N SER A 646 -37.45 43.02 31.04
CA SER A 646 -37.70 42.78 32.47
C SER A 646 -39.17 42.50 32.75
N LEU A 647 -39.44 41.45 33.54
CA LEU A 647 -40.78 41.08 34.02
C LEU A 647 -41.51 42.21 34.76
N SER A 648 -40.76 43.19 35.28
CA SER A 648 -41.28 44.36 35.99
C SER A 648 -41.56 45.57 35.09
N GLY A 649 -41.31 45.46 33.77
CA GLY A 649 -41.59 46.54 32.81
C GLY A 649 -43.04 46.56 32.35
N ASP A 650 -43.50 47.69 31.82
CA ASP A 650 -44.90 47.90 31.41
C ASP A 650 -45.37 46.96 30.28
N SER A 651 -44.47 46.24 29.59
CA SER A 651 -44.79 45.26 28.54
C SER A 651 -43.67 44.23 28.36
N PRO A 652 -43.63 43.16 29.18
CA PRO A 652 -42.61 42.12 29.04
C PRO A 652 -42.84 41.30 27.76
N THR A 653 -41.80 41.23 26.93
CA THR A 653 -41.74 40.49 25.67
C THR A 653 -40.56 39.54 25.69
N LEU A 654 -40.81 38.33 25.19
CA LEU A 654 -39.85 37.26 24.98
C LEU A 654 -39.84 36.95 23.50
N SER A 655 -38.76 37.25 22.80
CA SER A 655 -38.63 36.97 21.37
C SER A 655 -37.43 36.06 21.10
N TYR A 656 -37.67 35.00 20.34
CA TYR A 656 -36.64 34.11 19.82
C TYR A 656 -36.37 34.45 18.36
N SER A 657 -35.12 34.70 18.02
CA SER A 657 -34.67 34.85 16.63
C SER A 657 -33.59 33.83 16.33
N SER A 658 -33.79 33.04 15.29
CA SER A 658 -32.77 32.14 14.75
C SER A 658 -32.25 32.71 13.43
N ARG A 659 -30.93 32.89 13.34
CA ARG A 659 -30.26 33.29 12.10
C ARG A 659 -29.32 32.19 11.64
N GLU A 660 -29.60 31.62 10.48
CA GLU A 660 -28.69 30.71 9.80
C GLU A 660 -27.62 31.50 9.05
N THR A 661 -26.34 31.27 9.40
CA THR A 661 -25.21 31.86 8.67
C THR A 661 -24.35 30.72 8.12
N PRO A 662 -24.10 30.67 6.80
CA PRO A 662 -23.16 29.71 6.24
C PRO A 662 -21.73 30.08 6.65
N MET A 663 -21.03 29.17 7.31
CA MET A 663 -19.63 29.34 7.71
C MET A 663 -18.78 28.18 7.23
N GLN A 664 -17.58 28.50 6.76
CA GLN A 664 -16.55 27.53 6.42
C GLN A 664 -15.82 27.09 7.67
N LYS A 665 -15.93 25.82 8.04
CA LYS A 665 -15.21 25.22 9.17
C LYS A 665 -14.33 24.07 8.67
N ASN A 666 -13.23 23.81 9.36
CA ASN A 666 -12.40 22.65 9.03
C ASN A 666 -13.23 21.39 9.22
N LYS A 667 -13.04 20.41 8.33
CA LYS A 667 -13.73 19.13 8.45
C LYS A 667 -13.31 18.37 9.70
N ILE A 668 -12.04 18.50 10.05
CA ILE A 668 -11.43 17.99 11.28
C ILE A 668 -10.58 19.13 11.82
N GLU A 669 -10.83 19.54 13.06
CA GLU A 669 -10.00 20.56 13.72
C GLU A 669 -8.68 19.95 14.19
N GLU A 670 -7.62 20.76 14.30
CA GLU A 670 -6.29 20.30 14.73
C GLU A 670 -6.36 19.63 16.10
N ILE A 671 -7.18 20.19 16.99
CA ILE A 671 -7.37 19.69 18.35
C ILE A 671 -7.99 18.28 18.37
N ASP A 672 -8.87 17.96 17.43
CA ASP A 672 -9.51 16.64 17.35
C ASP A 672 -8.49 15.54 16.99
N ILE A 673 -7.49 15.89 16.17
CA ILE A 673 -6.38 14.99 15.85
C ILE A 673 -5.51 14.81 17.09
N ARG A 674 -5.16 15.89 17.80
CA ARG A 674 -4.34 15.81 19.01
C ARG A 674 -4.95 14.93 20.09
N LEU A 675 -6.25 15.10 20.33
CA LEU A 675 -7.01 14.50 21.42
C LEU A 675 -7.55 13.11 21.09
N ARG A 676 -7.17 12.49 19.95
CA ARG A 676 -7.50 11.08 19.69
C ARG A 676 -6.96 10.21 20.83
N ASN A 677 -7.81 9.31 21.32
CA ASN A 677 -7.42 8.37 22.36
C ASN A 677 -6.40 7.35 21.84
N PHE A 678 -5.82 6.59 22.77
CA PHE A 678 -4.95 5.48 22.43
C PHE A 678 -5.63 4.50 21.45
N GLN A 679 -4.92 4.13 20.37
CA GLN A 679 -5.39 3.33 19.23
C GLN A 679 -6.50 3.95 18.36
N GLU A 680 -6.95 5.17 18.65
CA GLU A 680 -7.79 5.93 17.74
C GLU A 680 -6.95 6.70 16.75
N ILE A 681 -7.41 6.71 15.50
CA ILE A 681 -6.71 7.31 14.37
C ILE A 681 -7.67 8.11 13.49
N THR A 682 -7.11 9.10 12.80
CA THR A 682 -7.72 9.71 11.63
C THR A 682 -7.16 9.02 10.39
N LEU A 683 -8.03 8.32 9.64
CA LEU A 683 -7.65 7.56 8.45
C LEU A 683 -8.01 8.32 7.17
N PHE A 684 -6.99 8.65 6.38
CA PHE A 684 -7.15 9.06 4.98
C PHE A 684 -6.97 7.83 4.10
N THR A 685 -7.88 7.59 3.16
CA THR A 685 -7.83 6.40 2.32
C THR A 685 -8.51 6.61 0.98
N THR A 686 -8.21 5.74 0.02
CA THR A 686 -8.91 5.66 -1.26
C THR A 686 -9.73 4.37 -1.40
N ARG A 687 -10.67 4.38 -2.33
CA ARG A 687 -11.40 3.20 -2.80
C ARG A 687 -11.41 3.19 -4.32
N ASP A 688 -10.83 2.17 -4.94
CA ASP A 688 -10.67 2.06 -6.38
C ASP A 688 -9.97 3.31 -6.99
N GLY A 689 -8.98 3.85 -6.28
CA GLY A 689 -8.27 5.08 -6.63
C GLY A 689 -9.01 6.39 -6.39
N ARG A 690 -10.25 6.37 -5.85
CA ARG A 690 -10.98 7.59 -5.45
C ARG A 690 -10.67 7.94 -4.00
N PRO A 691 -10.28 9.18 -3.66
CA PRO A 691 -10.13 9.61 -2.28
C PRO A 691 -11.47 9.61 -1.54
N LEU A 692 -11.45 9.10 -0.32
CA LEU A 692 -12.57 9.16 0.62
C LEU A 692 -12.35 10.33 1.59
N PRO A 693 -13.43 10.91 2.15
CA PRO A 693 -13.28 11.82 3.28
C PRO A 693 -12.56 11.13 4.44
N PRO A 694 -11.85 11.88 5.29
CA PRO A 694 -11.17 11.31 6.44
C PRO A 694 -12.15 10.60 7.37
N ILE A 695 -11.73 9.45 7.88
CA ILE A 695 -12.55 8.55 8.68
C ILE A 695 -11.94 8.45 10.09
N HIS A 696 -12.73 8.70 11.13
CA HIS A 696 -12.33 8.39 12.50
C HIS A 696 -12.42 6.88 12.71
N ALA A 697 -11.28 6.25 12.96
CA ALA A 697 -11.17 4.80 13.06
C ALA A 697 -10.38 4.38 14.30
N LYS A 698 -10.50 3.10 14.65
CA LYS A 698 -9.75 2.47 15.73
C LYS A 698 -9.00 1.25 15.22
N VAL A 699 -7.74 1.17 15.62
CA VAL A 699 -6.87 0.01 15.39
C VAL A 699 -6.80 -0.84 16.65
N SER A 700 -6.25 -2.04 16.57
CA SER A 700 -6.22 -2.96 17.71
C SER A 700 -4.96 -3.81 17.64
N PHE A 701 -4.46 -4.20 18.81
CA PHE A 701 -3.39 -5.19 18.90
C PHE A 701 -3.86 -6.56 18.43
N LEU A 702 -2.88 -7.40 18.09
CA LEU A 702 -3.13 -8.82 17.90
C LEU A 702 -3.70 -9.44 19.17
N LYS A 703 -4.64 -10.38 18.99
CA LYS A 703 -5.20 -11.18 20.08
C LYS A 703 -4.30 -12.40 20.32
N ASP A 704 -4.44 -13.04 21.48
CA ASP A 704 -3.67 -14.26 21.79
C ASP A 704 -3.84 -15.38 20.75
N ASN A 705 -5.06 -15.52 20.22
CA ASN A 705 -5.37 -16.50 19.16
C ASN A 705 -4.69 -16.20 17.82
N ASP A 706 -4.25 -14.96 17.58
CA ASP A 706 -3.58 -14.58 16.32
C ASP A 706 -2.12 -15.07 16.27
N TRP A 707 -1.51 -15.25 17.44
CA TRP A 707 -0.14 -15.75 17.61
C TRP A 707 -0.05 -17.26 17.39
N ASN A 708 -1.04 -18.00 17.87
CA ASN A 708 -1.12 -19.45 17.77
C ASN A 708 -2.38 -19.84 16.98
N PRO A 709 -2.38 -19.69 15.65
CA PRO A 709 -3.50 -20.16 14.84
C PRO A 709 -3.64 -21.68 15.01
N GLU A 710 -4.89 -22.19 15.04
CA GLU A 710 -5.10 -23.63 15.00
C GLU A 710 -4.37 -24.23 13.79
N PRO A 711 -3.68 -25.37 13.94
CA PRO A 711 -2.91 -25.96 12.86
C PRO A 711 -3.85 -26.26 11.70
N ALA A 712 -3.78 -25.43 10.67
CA ALA A 712 -4.51 -25.67 9.44
C ALA A 712 -4.06 -27.03 8.91
N GLN A 713 -5.01 -27.91 8.56
CA GLN A 713 -4.76 -29.23 7.94
C GLN A 713 -3.76 -29.15 6.79
N THR A 714 -3.67 -27.97 6.15
CA THR A 714 -2.70 -27.63 5.11
C THR A 714 -1.25 -27.69 5.57
N SER A 715 -0.87 -27.11 6.72
CA SER A 715 0.54 -27.05 7.17
C SER A 715 1.13 -28.46 7.34
N ALA A 716 0.37 -29.37 7.94
CA ALA A 716 0.73 -30.78 8.06
C ALA A 716 0.85 -31.48 6.68
N PHE A 717 0.05 -31.05 5.70
CA PHE A 717 0.12 -31.57 4.33
C PHE A 717 1.36 -31.05 3.58
N ILE A 718 1.73 -29.77 3.72
CA ILE A 718 2.97 -29.21 3.14
C ILE A 718 4.18 -29.93 3.73
N ASP A 719 4.24 -30.09 5.05
CA ASP A 719 5.32 -30.79 5.73
C ASP A 719 5.42 -32.24 5.25
N LYS A 720 4.28 -32.95 5.15
CA LYS A 720 4.23 -34.31 4.64
C LYS A 720 4.74 -34.37 3.19
N PHE A 721 4.31 -33.45 2.34
CA PHE A 721 4.76 -33.34 0.96
C PHE A 721 6.28 -33.10 0.89
N LEU A 722 6.80 -32.05 1.52
CA LEU A 722 8.24 -31.75 1.53
C LEU A 722 9.08 -32.88 2.14
N SER A 723 8.59 -33.54 3.19
CA SER A 723 9.28 -34.68 3.80
C SER A 723 9.38 -35.89 2.86
N SER A 724 8.35 -36.17 2.04
CA SER A 724 8.37 -37.26 1.07
C SER A 724 9.39 -37.07 -0.07
N TYR A 725 9.76 -35.82 -0.37
CA TYR A 725 10.79 -35.49 -1.37
C TYR A 725 12.18 -35.28 -0.78
N LYS A 726 12.30 -35.05 0.54
CA LYS A 726 13.61 -34.98 1.23
C LYS A 726 14.34 -36.34 1.29
N THR A 727 13.64 -37.46 1.09
CA THR A 727 14.19 -38.83 1.26
C THR A 727 14.92 -39.41 0.03
N VAL A 728 15.05 -38.70 -1.09
CA VAL A 728 15.79 -39.20 -2.27
C VAL A 728 17.20 -38.59 -2.32
N SER A 729 18.19 -39.44 -2.00
CA SER A 729 19.67 -39.28 -2.06
C SER A 729 20.38 -38.60 -0.88
N SER A 730 20.62 -39.37 0.18
CA SER A 730 21.90 -39.34 0.90
C SER A 730 22.99 -40.02 0.05
N ASP A 731 24.23 -39.59 0.27
CA ASP A 731 25.47 -40.28 -0.12
C ASP A 731 25.91 -40.11 -1.58
N ASN A 732 26.62 -39.00 -1.90
CA ASN A 732 27.96 -39.08 -2.55
C ASN A 732 28.60 -37.77 -3.06
N GLU A 733 27.99 -36.58 -2.98
CA GLU A 733 28.63 -35.37 -3.55
C GLU A 733 28.91 -34.20 -2.60
N THR A 734 28.52 -34.30 -1.32
CA THR A 734 28.77 -33.23 -0.32
C THR A 734 29.90 -33.52 0.67
N SER A 735 30.42 -34.75 0.72
CA SER A 735 31.50 -35.14 1.64
C SER A 735 32.87 -34.56 1.26
N ALA A 736 33.16 -34.39 -0.04
CA ALA A 736 34.47 -33.90 -0.49
C ALA A 736 34.70 -32.41 -0.16
N PHE A 737 33.65 -31.59 -0.05
CA PHE A 737 33.77 -30.16 0.26
C PHE A 737 33.75 -29.88 1.78
N ALA A 738 33.10 -30.75 2.56
CA ALA A 738 32.99 -30.62 4.02
C ALA A 738 34.20 -31.21 4.77
N GLU A 739 34.86 -32.25 4.24
CA GLU A 739 36.03 -32.84 4.91
C GLU A 739 37.31 -31.99 4.80
N ASP A 740 37.47 -31.22 3.70
CA ASP A 740 38.55 -30.23 3.57
C ASP A 740 38.27 -28.93 4.36
N PHE A 741 37.00 -28.65 4.66
CA PHE A 741 36.54 -27.49 5.42
C PHE A 741 36.99 -27.54 6.89
N PHE A 742 36.94 -28.73 7.53
CA PHE A 742 37.38 -28.88 8.93
C PHE A 742 38.90 -28.92 9.11
N LYS A 743 39.68 -29.29 8.08
CA LYS A 743 41.15 -29.28 8.15
C LYS A 743 41.75 -27.88 8.06
N ASN A 744 41.16 -26.99 7.25
CA ASN A 744 41.71 -25.65 7.04
C ASN A 744 41.31 -24.63 8.11
N HIS A 745 40.19 -24.82 8.83
CA HIS A 745 39.80 -23.92 9.92
C HIS A 745 40.70 -24.01 11.17
N LYS A 746 41.35 -25.15 11.41
CA LYS A 746 42.30 -25.32 12.54
C LYS A 746 43.64 -24.60 12.34
N ASN A 747 44.05 -24.33 11.10
CA ASN A 747 45.36 -23.76 10.81
C ASN A 747 45.38 -22.22 10.79
N ILE A 748 44.22 -21.55 10.84
CA ILE A 748 44.14 -20.08 10.82
C ILE A 748 43.88 -19.50 12.22
N LEU A 749 43.27 -20.26 13.13
CA LEU A 749 43.06 -19.85 14.52
C LEU A 749 44.27 -20.06 15.45
N SER A 750 45.29 -20.80 15.02
CA SER A 750 46.46 -21.13 15.86
C SER A 750 47.58 -20.08 15.87
N SER A 751 47.48 -19.02 15.07
CA SER A 751 48.50 -17.95 14.99
C SER A 751 48.19 -16.69 15.81
N TYR A 752 47.07 -16.66 16.55
CA TYR A 752 46.66 -15.51 17.38
C TYR A 752 46.26 -15.90 18.80
N THR A 753 47.07 -16.69 19.48
CA THR A 753 47.01 -16.84 20.94
C THR A 753 48.32 -16.35 21.56
N THR A 754 48.39 -15.05 21.80
CA THR A 754 49.37 -14.47 22.72
C THR A 754 48.94 -14.78 24.15
N LYS A 755 49.88 -15.33 24.92
CA LYS A 755 49.77 -15.71 26.33
C LYS A 755 49.21 -14.58 27.20
N GLU A 756 48.12 -14.83 27.91
CA GLU A 756 47.73 -14.04 29.07
C GLU A 756 48.45 -14.58 30.31
N GLU A 757 49.34 -13.77 30.89
CA GLU A 757 49.89 -13.99 32.22
C GLU A 757 48.86 -13.56 33.28
N SER A 758 48.57 -14.46 34.21
CA SER A 758 47.66 -14.26 35.33
C SER A 758 48.26 -13.33 36.40
N VAL A 759 47.59 -12.22 36.70
CA VAL A 759 47.87 -11.36 37.87
C VAL A 759 46.86 -11.66 38.99
N PRO A 760 47.26 -11.78 40.27
CA PRO A 760 46.34 -12.21 41.34
C PRO A 760 45.45 -11.07 41.84
N LEU A 761 44.14 -11.35 41.95
CA LEU A 761 43.14 -10.50 42.60
C LEU A 761 43.34 -10.43 44.12
N LYS A 762 43.39 -9.22 44.68
CA LYS A 762 43.29 -8.94 46.12
C LYS A 762 41.82 -8.96 46.58
N LYS A 763 41.60 -9.59 47.75
CA LYS A 763 40.33 -9.68 48.51
C LYS A 763 40.09 -8.47 49.41
N GLY A 764 38.81 -8.18 49.68
CA GLY A 764 38.28 -7.26 50.71
C GLY A 764 37.70 -6.01 50.06
N GLU A 765 36.40 -5.68 50.10
CA GLU A 765 35.51 -5.52 51.27
C GLU A 765 34.01 -5.41 50.82
N PRO A 766 33.01 -5.30 51.72
CA PRO A 766 31.78 -6.10 51.67
C PRO A 766 30.57 -5.51 50.92
N HIS A 767 29.75 -6.42 50.40
CA HIS A 767 28.38 -6.19 49.94
C HIS A 767 27.45 -5.70 51.07
N PRO A 768 26.59 -4.70 50.83
CA PRO A 768 25.42 -4.49 51.66
C PRO A 768 24.32 -5.48 51.27
N LYS A 769 23.70 -6.03 52.32
CA LYS A 769 22.68 -7.09 52.30
C LYS A 769 21.43 -6.67 51.54
N SER A 770 20.86 -7.63 50.82
CA SER A 770 19.51 -7.57 50.28
C SER A 770 18.48 -7.51 51.41
N SER A 771 17.63 -6.48 51.37
CA SER A 771 16.36 -6.46 52.10
C SER A 771 15.26 -6.93 51.16
N LYS A 772 14.63 -8.06 51.52
CA LYS A 772 13.31 -8.46 51.03
C LYS A 772 12.31 -7.32 51.31
N ALA A 773 11.67 -6.78 50.29
CA ALA A 773 10.40 -6.05 50.37
C ALA A 773 9.40 -6.92 49.59
N ALA A 774 8.47 -7.64 50.23
CA ALA A 774 7.27 -7.15 50.90
C ALA A 774 6.45 -6.27 49.94
N ASP A 775 5.46 -6.93 49.32
CA ASP A 775 4.32 -6.33 48.64
C ASP A 775 3.66 -5.23 49.49
N ASN A 776 3.05 -4.28 48.77
CA ASN A 776 2.34 -3.07 49.21
C ASN A 776 3.20 -1.83 49.45
N SER A 777 3.49 -1.10 48.37
CA SER A 777 3.67 0.35 48.44
C SER A 777 2.79 1.01 47.38
N SER A 778 1.66 1.55 47.80
CA SER A 778 1.04 2.70 47.15
C SER A 778 2.12 3.77 47.00
N SER A 779 2.41 4.19 45.77
CA SER A 779 3.34 5.29 45.51
C SER A 779 2.77 6.55 46.18
N VAL A 780 3.36 6.96 47.31
CA VAL A 780 3.01 8.23 47.96
C VAL A 780 3.49 9.33 47.03
N LEU A 781 2.56 9.93 46.31
CA LEU A 781 2.79 11.08 45.46
C LEU A 781 3.37 12.22 46.31
N PRO A 782 4.27 13.04 45.75
CA PRO A 782 4.72 14.27 46.40
C PRO A 782 3.53 15.08 46.96
N ASN A 783 3.67 15.63 48.16
CA ASN A 783 2.58 16.41 48.77
C ASN A 783 2.11 17.52 47.82
N GLY A 784 0.81 17.54 47.52
CA GLY A 784 0.18 18.49 46.59
C GLY A 784 0.18 18.05 45.12
N SER A 785 0.65 16.83 44.81
CA SER A 785 0.47 16.23 43.49
C SER A 785 -0.68 15.23 43.49
N GLU A 786 -1.52 15.34 42.48
CA GLU A 786 -2.68 14.48 42.24
C GLU A 786 -2.37 13.61 41.02
N THR A 787 -2.94 12.40 40.96
CA THR A 787 -2.85 11.63 39.72
C THR A 787 -3.67 12.32 38.63
N ILE A 788 -3.33 12.05 37.37
CA ILE A 788 -4.13 12.52 36.22
C ILE A 788 -5.58 12.03 36.36
N ASP A 789 -5.78 10.82 36.89
CA ASP A 789 -7.10 10.24 37.08
C ASP A 789 -7.90 10.99 38.16
N ASP A 790 -7.26 11.40 39.27
CA ASP A 790 -7.89 12.19 40.34
C ASP A 790 -8.32 13.59 39.86
N LEU A 791 -7.55 14.22 38.97
CA LEU A 791 -7.87 15.54 38.39
C LEU A 791 -9.18 15.49 37.58
N PHE A 792 -9.38 14.43 36.78
CA PHE A 792 -10.59 14.26 35.96
C PHE A 792 -11.81 13.81 36.79
N GLU A 793 -11.61 13.09 37.90
CA GLU A 793 -12.70 12.82 38.86
C GLU A 793 -13.16 14.08 39.58
N ARG A 794 -12.25 15.02 39.87
CA ARG A 794 -12.59 16.31 40.47
C ARG A 794 -13.43 17.18 39.54
N GLU A 795 -13.04 17.28 38.26
CA GLU A 795 -13.81 18.03 37.26
C GLU A 795 -15.22 17.46 37.06
N ARG A 796 -15.39 16.12 37.09
CA ARG A 796 -16.72 15.48 37.06
C ARG A 796 -17.58 15.75 38.29
N ASN A 797 -16.96 15.98 39.45
CA ASN A 797 -17.68 16.29 40.69
C ASN A 797 -17.97 17.80 40.85
N THR A 798 -17.40 18.65 40.00
CA THR A 798 -17.64 20.10 39.95
C THR A 798 -18.56 20.55 38.81
N LEU A 799 -18.94 19.65 37.90
CA LEU A 799 -20.02 19.80 36.92
C LEU A 799 -21.28 19.11 37.43
#